data_AF-A0A8H6HLB3-F1
#
_entry.id   AF-A0A8H6HLB3-F1
#
_cell.length_a   1.000
_cell.length_b   1.000
_cell.length_c   1.000
_cell.angle_alpha   90.00
_cell.angle_beta   90.00
_cell.angle_gamma   90.00
#
_symmetry.space_group_name_H-M   'P 1'
#
loop_
_entity.id
_entity.type
_entity.pdbx_description
1 polymer ?
#
loop_
_entity_poly.entity_id
_entity_poly.type
_entity_poly.pdbx_seq_one_letter_code
_entity_poly.pdbx_strand_id
1 'polypeptide(L)'
;MRWNTSRTRVGMRKVTPELLQRALAGSIPDMNDLTRGLAREEVGSSEAIDVIFKFLHSDLVPNLEQRGHDQNEFKASIDRAFKCLAMLNCALHESATDESLREDLIQNLLDNVDGICSWTRFILVIPDVVPSWKGDLLGAHNRNSRTLQSALAISGRVFDAFISSSGFIDLVLQLWFREDENKELLLDIGGPLARSIPSLFNYILQRDEGVDVVVQRVLQRRLVARMASSLTRRARQLSEDPVVAARPSEASKYFYELTAIGAFLLDSENEDVIRTFAAANYLGELCSSLDVLSAKLQRSVPKELYMSFQALFTSAAKARTHVVENWARLIEGGAVSLLARLIPCSQKHPELGLRFPFLSSCTLALSVLHPEVTRALLAIYPSGKIPGLKRCTPGITGQWASAWSDVSNFIEVFRDVQNNEVTICDNPACYRREKRRPEQVASQQCSGCSSVIYCSRECQDEDWRAYHRLECGPAQSDRDARRSACTWYRHSSRQAHMTWTASLLRLIRHPECSKFCTPGFESNELLVNIDCSAGTPQVTLMELKEVEFDDLWEGIRENTTFSQVYLKSRFAAMIDMFKEGSLAPGGRLVDISLRFGNHGRLSLLVVTERIGNAEGEEYKPICSIVRHGYDGSLDLEKGKTYGVQLEIDGTSVVI
;
A
#
# COMPACT_ATOMS: atom_id res chain seq x y z
N MET A 1 -7.41 -31.62 -9.52
CA MET A 1 -7.67 -32.97 -10.01
C MET A 1 -7.79 -32.87 -11.51
N ARG A 2 -6.78 -33.27 -12.30
CA ARG A 2 -7.17 -34.13 -13.41
C ARG A 2 -7.73 -35.35 -12.70
N TRP A 3 -9.03 -35.60 -12.83
CA TRP A 3 -9.58 -36.86 -12.36
C TRP A 3 -8.64 -37.95 -12.89
N ASN A 4 -8.10 -38.77 -12.00
CA ASN A 4 -7.16 -39.81 -12.42
C ASN A 4 -7.98 -40.83 -13.23
N THR A 5 -8.09 -40.59 -14.54
CA THR A 5 -8.96 -41.31 -15.49
C THR A 5 -8.44 -42.70 -15.84
N SER A 6 -7.40 -43.17 -15.15
CA SER A 6 -6.88 -44.54 -15.29
C SER A 6 -7.69 -45.61 -14.56
N ARG A 7 -8.79 -45.24 -13.86
CA ARG A 7 -9.79 -46.22 -13.46
C ARG A 7 -10.46 -46.77 -14.72
N THR A 8 -10.29 -48.07 -14.94
CA THR A 8 -10.95 -48.91 -15.94
C THR A 8 -12.32 -48.36 -16.34
N ARG A 9 -12.57 -48.24 -17.65
CA ARG A 9 -13.87 -47.90 -18.26
C ARG A 9 -14.92 -48.96 -17.90
N VAL A 10 -15.33 -49.04 -16.64
CA VAL A 10 -16.53 -49.77 -16.23
C VAL A 10 -17.69 -49.03 -16.88
N GLY A 11 -18.48 -49.74 -17.69
CA GLY A 11 -19.49 -49.18 -18.60
C GLY A 11 -20.34 -48.12 -17.93
N MET A 12 -20.08 -46.85 -18.25
CA MET A 12 -20.92 -45.75 -17.79
C MET A 12 -22.16 -45.64 -18.67
N ARG A 13 -23.28 -45.36 -18.04
CA ARG A 13 -24.57 -45.16 -18.71
C ARG A 13 -24.54 -43.82 -19.43
N LYS A 14 -24.95 -43.81 -20.71
CA LYS A 14 -25.30 -42.56 -21.41
C LYS A 14 -26.36 -41.83 -20.59
N VAL A 15 -26.35 -40.50 -20.59
CA VAL A 15 -27.44 -39.74 -19.98
C VAL A 15 -28.69 -39.94 -20.81
N THR A 16 -29.66 -40.66 -20.23
CA THR A 16 -30.94 -40.96 -20.87
C THR A 16 -32.04 -40.04 -20.31
N PRO A 17 -33.14 -39.82 -21.05
CA PRO A 17 -34.28 -39.07 -20.54
C PRO A 17 -34.81 -39.62 -19.19
N GLU A 18 -34.76 -40.94 -18.98
CA GLU A 18 -35.17 -41.56 -17.72
C GLU A 18 -34.23 -41.21 -16.57
N LEU A 19 -32.93 -41.08 -16.83
CA LEU A 19 -31.96 -40.61 -15.83
C LEU A 19 -32.28 -39.17 -15.42
N LEU A 20 -32.53 -38.29 -16.39
CA LEU A 20 -32.88 -36.89 -16.16
C LEU A 20 -34.19 -36.76 -15.38
N GLN A 21 -35.24 -37.49 -15.74
CA GLN A 21 -36.52 -37.49 -15.02
C GLN A 21 -36.38 -37.95 -13.56
N ARG A 22 -35.61 -39.03 -13.30
CA ARG A 22 -35.37 -39.49 -11.93
C ARG A 22 -34.51 -38.51 -11.13
N ALA A 23 -33.54 -37.86 -11.77
CA ALA A 23 -32.74 -36.82 -11.14
C ALA A 23 -33.59 -35.57 -10.82
N LEU A 24 -34.48 -35.15 -11.73
CA LEU A 24 -35.48 -34.10 -11.49
C LEU A 24 -36.42 -34.43 -10.33
N ALA A 25 -36.76 -35.70 -10.16
CA ALA A 25 -37.54 -36.19 -9.00
C ALA A 25 -36.72 -36.24 -7.69
N GLY A 26 -35.44 -35.88 -7.71
CA GLY A 26 -34.57 -35.80 -6.54
C GLY A 26 -33.88 -37.11 -6.15
N SER A 27 -33.76 -38.08 -7.07
CA SER A 27 -33.04 -39.34 -6.83
C SER A 27 -31.52 -39.10 -6.72
N ILE A 28 -30.96 -39.21 -5.51
CA ILE A 28 -29.53 -38.99 -5.25
C ILE A 28 -28.60 -39.91 -6.07
N PRO A 29 -28.87 -41.22 -6.23
CA PRO A 29 -28.05 -42.08 -7.09
C PRO A 29 -28.02 -41.59 -8.55
N ASP A 30 -29.17 -41.19 -9.09
CA ASP A 30 -29.28 -40.70 -10.46
C ASP A 30 -28.61 -39.32 -10.62
N MET A 31 -28.66 -38.44 -9.62
CA MET A 31 -27.89 -37.18 -9.63
C MET A 31 -26.37 -37.41 -9.60
N ASN A 32 -25.90 -38.45 -8.91
CA ASN A 32 -24.47 -38.83 -8.96
C ASN A 32 -24.08 -39.36 -10.34
N ASP A 33 -24.93 -40.18 -10.96
CA ASP A 33 -24.73 -40.66 -12.33
C ASP A 33 -24.69 -39.50 -13.31
N LEU A 34 -25.63 -38.55 -13.17
CA LEU A 34 -25.68 -37.33 -13.98
C LEU A 34 -24.43 -36.46 -13.80
N THR A 35 -23.97 -36.24 -12.55
CA THR A 35 -22.72 -35.50 -12.27
C THR A 35 -21.52 -36.11 -12.99
N ARG A 36 -21.44 -37.46 -13.01
CA ARG A 36 -20.35 -38.18 -13.70
C ARG A 36 -20.48 -38.11 -15.22
N GLY A 37 -21.71 -38.06 -15.74
CA GLY A 37 -21.99 -37.88 -17.16
C GLY A 37 -21.61 -36.48 -17.66
N LEU A 38 -21.96 -35.43 -16.92
CA LEU A 38 -21.61 -34.04 -17.25
C LEU A 38 -20.10 -33.81 -17.34
N ALA A 39 -19.30 -34.48 -16.50
CA ALA A 39 -17.84 -34.34 -16.50
C ALA A 39 -17.11 -35.01 -17.69
N ARG A 40 -17.83 -35.56 -18.68
CA ARG A 40 -17.27 -36.33 -19.80
C ARG A 40 -17.61 -35.76 -21.18
N GLU A 41 -18.09 -34.52 -21.26
CA GLU A 41 -18.45 -33.84 -22.53
C GLU A 41 -19.56 -34.58 -23.33
N GLU A 42 -20.28 -35.53 -22.70
CA GLU A 42 -21.31 -36.35 -23.39
C GLU A 42 -22.71 -35.72 -23.34
N VAL A 43 -22.89 -34.56 -22.68
CA VAL A 43 -24.22 -34.01 -22.37
C VAL A 43 -24.21 -32.49 -22.32
N GLY A 44 -24.72 -31.86 -23.38
CA GLY A 44 -25.05 -30.43 -23.44
C GLY A 44 -26.57 -30.19 -23.51
N SER A 45 -27.37 -30.90 -22.70
CA SER A 45 -28.82 -30.77 -22.75
C SER A 45 -29.36 -29.78 -21.72
N SER A 46 -30.21 -28.87 -22.16
CA SER A 46 -30.92 -27.88 -21.32
C SER A 46 -31.62 -28.50 -20.10
N GLU A 47 -32.11 -29.73 -20.23
CA GLU A 47 -32.80 -30.46 -19.17
C GLU A 47 -31.87 -30.86 -18.01
N ALA A 48 -30.57 -31.03 -18.28
CA ALA A 48 -29.60 -31.25 -17.21
C ALA A 48 -29.39 -29.97 -16.38
N ILE A 49 -29.48 -28.80 -17.00
CA ILE A 49 -29.46 -27.50 -16.31
C ILE A 49 -30.69 -27.38 -15.40
N ASP A 50 -31.87 -27.76 -15.87
CA ASP A 50 -33.09 -27.73 -15.04
C ASP A 50 -32.93 -28.55 -13.75
N VAL A 51 -32.30 -29.74 -13.82
CA VAL A 51 -31.99 -30.56 -12.63
C VAL A 51 -31.09 -29.82 -11.65
N ILE A 52 -30.07 -29.10 -12.15
CA ILE A 52 -29.10 -28.37 -11.33
C ILE A 52 -29.83 -27.32 -10.49
N PHE A 53 -30.69 -26.52 -11.11
CA PHE A 53 -31.30 -25.38 -10.41
C PHE A 53 -32.56 -25.74 -9.61
N LYS A 54 -33.22 -26.86 -9.92
CA LYS A 54 -34.45 -27.31 -9.25
C LYS A 54 -34.38 -27.34 -7.71
N PHE A 55 -33.22 -27.70 -7.17
CA PHE A 55 -33.00 -27.83 -5.71
C PHE A 55 -32.11 -26.74 -5.13
N LEU A 56 -31.83 -25.68 -5.89
CA LEU A 56 -31.02 -24.53 -5.46
C LEU A 56 -31.85 -23.28 -5.16
N HIS A 57 -33.17 -23.38 -5.00
CA HIS A 57 -33.99 -22.24 -4.58
C HIS A 57 -33.75 -21.85 -3.11
N SER A 58 -33.79 -20.55 -2.81
CA SER A 58 -33.60 -20.01 -1.46
C SER A 58 -34.62 -20.53 -0.44
N ASP A 59 -35.86 -20.74 -0.87
CA ASP A 59 -36.96 -21.16 0.00
C ASP A 59 -36.83 -22.61 0.47
N LEU A 60 -35.95 -23.38 -0.18
CA LEU A 60 -35.64 -24.75 0.22
C LEU A 60 -34.53 -24.81 1.27
N VAL A 61 -33.83 -23.70 1.53
CA VAL A 61 -32.73 -23.63 2.50
C VAL A 61 -33.32 -23.77 3.91
N PRO A 62 -32.91 -24.78 4.69
CA PRO A 62 -33.49 -24.99 6.00
C PRO A 62 -33.19 -23.85 6.98
N ASN A 63 -34.16 -23.51 7.82
CA ASN A 63 -33.95 -22.57 8.92
C ASN A 63 -33.31 -23.27 10.13
N LEU A 64 -32.06 -22.92 10.43
CA LEU A 64 -31.29 -23.48 11.56
C LEU A 64 -31.90 -23.23 12.94
N GLU A 65 -32.76 -22.21 13.08
CA GLU A 65 -33.41 -21.87 14.35
C GLU A 65 -34.60 -22.80 14.66
N GLN A 66 -35.18 -23.45 13.64
CA GLN A 66 -36.31 -24.34 13.80
C GLN A 66 -35.85 -25.75 14.21
N ARG A 67 -35.54 -25.92 15.50
CA ARG A 67 -35.01 -27.17 16.11
C ARG A 67 -35.97 -28.38 16.15
N GLY A 68 -36.99 -28.45 15.30
CA GLY A 68 -38.04 -29.49 15.35
C GLY A 68 -38.22 -30.32 14.08
N HIS A 69 -37.46 -30.05 13.01
CA HIS A 69 -37.66 -30.73 11.72
C HIS A 69 -37.13 -32.16 11.71
N ASP A 70 -37.78 -33.02 10.92
CA ASP A 70 -37.34 -34.40 10.67
C ASP A 70 -35.91 -34.37 10.11
N GLN A 71 -34.96 -34.91 10.88
CA GLN A 71 -33.55 -34.99 10.52
C GLN A 71 -33.34 -35.67 9.15
N ASN A 72 -34.25 -36.56 8.75
CA ASN A 72 -34.16 -37.28 7.48
C ASN A 72 -34.54 -36.40 6.28
N GLU A 73 -35.60 -35.59 6.39
CA GLU A 73 -36.02 -34.68 5.32
C GLU A 73 -34.98 -33.60 5.07
N PHE A 74 -34.46 -33.04 6.17
CA PHE A 74 -33.37 -32.07 6.16
C PHE A 74 -32.13 -32.62 5.45
N LYS A 75 -31.72 -33.85 5.81
CA LYS A 75 -30.58 -34.53 5.18
C LYS A 75 -30.80 -34.75 3.69
N ALA A 76 -31.99 -35.17 3.27
CA ALA A 76 -32.30 -35.39 1.86
C ALA A 76 -32.19 -34.09 1.04
N SER A 77 -32.68 -32.96 1.57
CA SER A 77 -32.57 -31.66 0.91
C SER A 77 -31.12 -31.18 0.80
N ILE A 78 -30.32 -31.38 1.85
CA ILE A 78 -28.88 -31.09 1.82
C ILE A 78 -28.16 -31.94 0.78
N ASP A 79 -28.42 -33.25 0.76
CA ASP A 79 -27.81 -34.16 -0.21
C ASP A 79 -28.15 -33.73 -1.64
N ARG A 80 -29.41 -33.36 -1.92
CA ARG A 80 -29.83 -32.84 -3.24
C ARG A 80 -29.10 -31.55 -3.60
N ALA A 81 -29.15 -30.53 -2.74
CA ALA A 81 -28.51 -29.24 -2.99
C ALA A 81 -26.99 -29.39 -3.19
N PHE A 82 -26.34 -30.25 -2.40
CA PHE A 82 -24.92 -30.55 -2.55
C PHE A 82 -24.60 -31.17 -3.91
N LYS A 83 -25.42 -32.11 -4.40
CA LYS A 83 -25.25 -32.68 -5.75
C LYS A 83 -25.48 -31.64 -6.83
N CYS A 84 -26.47 -30.76 -6.67
CA CYS A 84 -26.70 -29.65 -7.59
C CYS A 84 -25.49 -28.71 -7.67
N LEU A 85 -24.88 -28.31 -6.56
CA LEU A 85 -23.65 -27.48 -6.58
C LEU A 85 -22.47 -28.20 -7.25
N ALA A 86 -22.34 -29.52 -7.05
CA ALA A 86 -21.32 -30.31 -7.72
C ALA A 86 -21.55 -30.39 -9.24
N MET A 87 -22.79 -30.59 -9.67
CA MET A 87 -23.18 -30.59 -11.09
C MET A 87 -23.01 -29.21 -11.72
N LEU A 88 -23.34 -28.13 -10.99
CA LEU A 88 -23.13 -26.75 -11.44
C LEU A 88 -21.66 -26.50 -11.78
N ASN A 89 -20.75 -26.96 -10.93
CA ASN A 89 -19.32 -26.85 -11.21
C ASN A 89 -18.88 -27.59 -12.48
N CYS A 90 -19.49 -28.75 -12.78
CA CYS A 90 -19.25 -29.47 -14.03
C CYS A 90 -19.82 -28.69 -15.23
N ALA A 91 -21.09 -28.25 -15.15
CA ALA A 91 -21.74 -27.50 -16.21
C ALA A 91 -21.00 -26.20 -16.57
N LEU A 92 -20.50 -25.47 -15.56
CA LEU A 92 -19.67 -24.27 -15.76
C LEU A 92 -18.34 -24.54 -16.50
N HIS A 93 -17.80 -25.75 -16.37
CA HIS A 93 -16.59 -26.12 -17.09
C HIS A 93 -16.89 -26.44 -18.56
N GLU A 94 -17.96 -27.18 -18.80
CA GLU A 94 -18.43 -27.57 -20.14
C GLU A 94 -18.95 -26.38 -20.95
N SER A 95 -19.57 -25.39 -20.29
CA SER A 95 -20.05 -24.17 -20.96
C SER A 95 -18.92 -23.31 -21.55
N ALA A 96 -17.65 -23.62 -21.27
CA ALA A 96 -16.52 -22.95 -21.91
C ALA A 96 -16.32 -23.40 -23.37
N THR A 97 -16.85 -24.57 -23.76
CA THR A 97 -16.74 -25.14 -25.10
C THR A 97 -18.08 -25.20 -25.84
N ASP A 98 -19.21 -25.19 -25.13
CA ASP A 98 -20.57 -25.21 -25.70
C ASP A 98 -21.33 -23.91 -25.42
N GLU A 99 -21.53 -23.09 -26.46
CA GLU A 99 -22.21 -21.79 -26.38
C GLU A 99 -23.73 -21.93 -26.12
N SER A 100 -24.37 -23.01 -26.58
CA SER A 100 -25.80 -23.22 -26.32
C SER A 100 -26.03 -23.49 -24.84
N LEU A 101 -25.23 -24.40 -24.28
CA LEU A 101 -25.25 -24.71 -22.84
C LEU A 101 -24.94 -23.46 -22.01
N ARG A 102 -24.04 -22.61 -22.49
CA ARG A 102 -23.63 -21.38 -21.81
C ARG A 102 -24.77 -20.39 -21.64
N GLU A 103 -25.58 -20.14 -22.68
CA GLU A 103 -26.70 -19.19 -22.59
C GLU A 103 -27.80 -19.70 -21.65
N ASP A 104 -28.16 -20.98 -21.75
CA ASP A 104 -29.11 -21.61 -20.82
C ASP A 104 -28.62 -21.52 -19.36
N LEU A 105 -27.32 -21.73 -19.15
CA LEU A 105 -26.69 -21.65 -17.84
C LEU A 105 -26.67 -20.21 -17.32
N ILE A 106 -26.39 -19.21 -18.18
CA ILE A 106 -26.45 -17.79 -17.81
C ILE A 106 -27.84 -17.42 -17.31
N GLN A 107 -28.89 -17.76 -18.06
CA GLN A 107 -30.25 -17.40 -17.66
C GLN A 107 -30.63 -18.03 -16.31
N ASN A 108 -30.33 -19.31 -16.13
CA ASN A 108 -30.62 -20.00 -14.87
C ASN A 108 -29.77 -19.47 -13.68
N LEU A 109 -28.52 -19.06 -13.92
CA LEU A 109 -27.69 -18.43 -12.89
C LEU A 109 -28.29 -17.10 -12.42
N LEU A 110 -28.76 -16.27 -13.36
CA LEU A 110 -29.39 -14.98 -13.04
C LEU A 110 -30.64 -15.17 -12.18
N ASP A 111 -31.46 -16.17 -12.49
CA ASP A 111 -32.71 -16.44 -11.78
C ASP A 111 -32.52 -17.08 -10.39
N ASN A 112 -31.32 -17.58 -10.08
CA ASN A 112 -31.07 -18.38 -8.86
C ASN A 112 -29.89 -17.90 -8.01
N VAL A 113 -29.37 -16.69 -8.21
CA VAL A 113 -28.21 -16.14 -7.45
C VAL A 113 -28.37 -16.32 -5.93
N ASP A 114 -29.49 -15.85 -5.37
CA ASP A 114 -29.72 -15.87 -3.92
C ASP A 114 -29.82 -17.30 -3.37
N GLY A 115 -30.44 -18.19 -4.14
CA GLY A 115 -30.57 -19.59 -3.80
C GLY A 115 -29.22 -20.32 -3.78
N ILE A 116 -28.39 -20.12 -4.81
CA ILE A 116 -27.01 -20.64 -4.87
C ILE A 116 -26.20 -20.14 -3.67
N CYS A 117 -26.25 -18.84 -3.38
CA CYS A 117 -25.50 -18.25 -2.28
C CYS A 117 -25.97 -18.78 -0.93
N SER A 118 -27.28 -18.88 -0.71
CA SER A 118 -27.86 -19.35 0.54
C SER A 118 -27.55 -20.82 0.81
N TRP A 119 -27.68 -21.69 -0.20
CA TRP A 119 -27.31 -23.10 -0.08
C TRP A 119 -25.82 -23.29 0.13
N THR A 120 -24.97 -22.58 -0.63
CA THR A 120 -23.52 -22.65 -0.46
C THR A 120 -23.13 -22.24 0.95
N ARG A 121 -23.68 -21.12 1.44
CA ARG A 121 -23.45 -20.64 2.81
C ARG A 121 -23.88 -21.66 3.86
N PHE A 122 -25.09 -22.17 3.73
CA PHE A 122 -25.68 -23.13 4.64
C PHE A 122 -24.82 -24.40 4.76
N ILE A 123 -24.44 -24.96 3.61
CA ILE A 123 -23.62 -26.17 3.52
C ILE A 123 -22.22 -25.95 4.16
N LEU A 124 -21.63 -24.76 4.03
CA LEU A 124 -20.33 -24.43 4.64
C LEU A 124 -20.40 -24.22 6.16
N VAL A 125 -21.58 -23.90 6.72
CA VAL A 125 -21.79 -23.74 8.17
C VAL A 125 -21.89 -25.09 8.88
N ILE A 126 -22.41 -26.12 8.20
CA ILE A 126 -22.74 -27.41 8.79
C ILE A 126 -21.94 -28.55 8.12
N PRO A 127 -20.60 -28.55 8.23
CA PRO A 127 -19.77 -29.52 7.53
C PRO A 127 -20.01 -30.97 7.97
N ASP A 128 -20.42 -31.18 9.23
CA ASP A 128 -20.62 -32.51 9.81
C ASP A 128 -21.82 -33.27 9.24
N VAL A 129 -22.79 -32.55 8.65
CA VAL A 129 -24.01 -33.17 8.12
C VAL A 129 -23.79 -33.74 6.72
N VAL A 130 -22.79 -33.25 5.98
CA VAL A 130 -22.46 -33.73 4.63
C VAL A 130 -21.45 -34.88 4.75
N PRO A 131 -21.85 -36.16 4.59
CA PRO A 131 -20.97 -37.30 4.89
C PRO A 131 -19.70 -37.31 4.02
N SER A 132 -19.79 -36.79 2.80
CA SER A 132 -18.66 -36.70 1.87
C SER A 132 -17.61 -35.66 2.28
N TRP A 133 -17.91 -34.78 3.24
CA TRP A 133 -17.01 -33.71 3.70
C TRP A 133 -16.47 -33.94 5.10
N LYS A 134 -16.81 -35.05 5.75
CA LYS A 134 -16.33 -35.36 7.09
C LYS A 134 -14.80 -35.36 7.09
N GLY A 135 -14.20 -34.29 7.65
CA GLY A 135 -12.75 -34.06 7.68
C GLY A 135 -12.14 -33.28 6.51
N ASP A 136 -12.89 -32.81 5.51
CA ASP A 136 -12.40 -32.01 4.36
C ASP A 136 -13.09 -30.63 4.24
N LEU A 137 -13.12 -29.89 5.34
CA LEU A 137 -13.69 -28.53 5.38
C LEU A 137 -12.99 -27.59 4.38
N LEU A 138 -11.66 -27.66 4.30
CA LEU A 138 -10.84 -26.84 3.42
C LEU A 138 -11.14 -27.12 1.94
N GLY A 139 -11.19 -28.40 1.54
CA GLY A 139 -11.51 -28.78 0.18
C GLY A 139 -12.93 -28.35 -0.22
N ALA A 140 -13.88 -28.40 0.72
CA ALA A 140 -15.23 -27.87 0.51
C ALA A 140 -15.23 -26.36 0.23
N HIS A 141 -14.54 -25.56 1.05
CA HIS A 141 -14.43 -24.12 0.84
C HIS A 141 -13.78 -23.78 -0.50
N ASN A 142 -12.71 -24.48 -0.87
CA ASN A 142 -12.01 -24.25 -2.12
C ASN A 142 -12.83 -24.65 -3.36
N ARG A 143 -13.55 -25.78 -3.29
CA ARG A 143 -14.46 -26.20 -4.38
C ARG A 143 -15.52 -25.14 -4.63
N ASN A 144 -16.23 -24.72 -3.58
CA ASN A 144 -17.28 -23.72 -3.71
C ASN A 144 -16.73 -22.36 -4.18
N SER A 145 -15.58 -21.93 -3.67
CA SER A 145 -14.95 -20.67 -4.12
C SER A 145 -14.61 -20.71 -5.61
N ARG A 146 -14.10 -21.84 -6.10
CA ARG A 146 -13.83 -22.03 -7.52
C ARG A 146 -15.11 -22.07 -8.35
N THR A 147 -16.15 -22.76 -7.89
CA THR A 147 -17.45 -22.81 -8.58
C THR A 147 -18.03 -21.41 -8.72
N LEU A 148 -18.01 -20.60 -7.65
CA LEU A 148 -18.46 -19.21 -7.68
C LEU A 148 -17.60 -18.37 -8.65
N GLN A 149 -16.27 -18.52 -8.62
CA GLN A 149 -15.40 -17.81 -9.55
C GLN A 149 -15.69 -18.16 -11.01
N SER A 150 -15.91 -19.45 -11.31
CA SER A 150 -16.30 -19.91 -12.64
C SER A 150 -17.67 -19.36 -13.07
N ALA A 151 -18.64 -19.26 -12.15
CA ALA A 151 -19.92 -18.65 -12.41
C ALA A 151 -19.78 -17.15 -12.75
N LEU A 152 -18.98 -16.40 -11.98
CA LEU A 152 -18.72 -14.99 -12.27
C LEU A 152 -18.03 -14.77 -13.63
N ALA A 153 -17.18 -15.71 -14.06
CA ALA A 153 -16.41 -15.60 -15.29
C ALA A 153 -17.22 -15.92 -16.56
N ILE A 154 -18.42 -16.51 -16.43
CA ILE A 154 -19.20 -16.95 -17.61
C ILE A 154 -19.73 -15.77 -18.43
N SER A 155 -20.12 -14.66 -17.78
CA SER A 155 -20.71 -13.48 -18.42
C SER A 155 -20.67 -12.26 -17.48
N GLY A 156 -20.53 -11.07 -18.06
CA GLY A 156 -20.64 -9.81 -17.30
C GLY A 156 -21.99 -9.66 -16.59
N ARG A 157 -23.10 -10.09 -17.21
CA ARG A 157 -24.45 -10.05 -16.60
C ARG A 157 -24.52 -10.88 -15.32
N VAL A 158 -23.89 -12.06 -15.33
CA VAL A 158 -23.86 -12.94 -14.16
C VAL A 158 -23.01 -12.31 -13.06
N PHE A 159 -21.85 -11.73 -13.40
CA PHE A 159 -21.05 -10.98 -12.45
C PHE A 159 -21.89 -9.87 -11.78
N ASP A 160 -22.56 -9.04 -12.56
CA ASP A 160 -23.35 -7.90 -12.06
C ASP A 160 -24.50 -8.36 -11.16
N ALA A 161 -25.18 -9.46 -11.50
CA ALA A 161 -26.24 -10.04 -10.68
C ALA A 161 -25.70 -10.59 -9.35
N PHE A 162 -24.56 -11.29 -9.37
CA PHE A 162 -23.95 -11.82 -8.15
C PHE A 162 -23.44 -10.69 -7.23
N ILE A 163 -22.70 -9.71 -7.74
CA ILE A 163 -22.21 -8.60 -6.91
C ILE A 163 -23.35 -7.76 -6.33
N SER A 164 -24.48 -7.65 -7.04
CA SER A 164 -25.67 -6.95 -6.56
C SER A 164 -26.38 -7.69 -5.41
N SER A 165 -26.15 -9.00 -5.26
CA SER A 165 -26.71 -9.78 -4.14
C SER A 165 -25.89 -9.58 -2.87
N SER A 166 -26.51 -8.98 -1.85
CA SER A 166 -25.89 -8.87 -0.53
C SER A 166 -25.57 -10.23 0.11
N GLY A 167 -26.32 -11.28 -0.26
CA GLY A 167 -26.09 -12.65 0.18
C GLY A 167 -24.80 -13.23 -0.39
N PHE A 168 -24.48 -12.90 -1.64
CA PHE A 168 -23.22 -13.28 -2.27
C PHE A 168 -22.02 -12.63 -1.57
N ILE A 169 -22.05 -11.32 -1.35
CA ILE A 169 -20.93 -10.61 -0.70
C ILE A 169 -20.73 -11.11 0.74
N ASP A 170 -21.82 -11.37 1.49
CA ASP A 170 -21.73 -11.97 2.82
C ASP A 170 -21.11 -13.37 2.78
N LEU A 171 -21.42 -14.18 1.76
CA LEU A 171 -20.81 -15.49 1.54
C LEU A 171 -19.31 -15.38 1.24
N VAL A 172 -18.91 -14.47 0.35
CA VAL A 172 -17.49 -14.23 0.01
C VAL A 172 -16.71 -13.78 1.25
N LEU A 173 -17.26 -12.87 2.04
CA LEU A 173 -16.66 -12.45 3.32
C LEU A 173 -16.59 -13.62 4.31
N GLN A 174 -17.61 -14.46 4.39
CA GLN A 174 -17.58 -15.65 5.23
C GLN A 174 -16.48 -16.63 4.81
N LEU A 175 -16.30 -16.88 3.51
CA LEU A 175 -15.21 -17.68 2.97
C LEU A 175 -13.85 -17.07 3.33
N TRP A 176 -13.71 -15.75 3.18
CA TRP A 176 -12.48 -15.03 3.50
C TRP A 176 -12.12 -15.09 5.00
N PHE A 177 -13.11 -15.02 5.88
CA PHE A 177 -12.93 -14.99 7.33
C PHE A 177 -12.98 -16.35 8.03
N ARG A 178 -13.12 -17.45 7.29
CA ARG A 178 -13.27 -18.77 7.90
C ARG A 178 -11.97 -19.23 8.53
N GLU A 179 -12.08 -19.60 9.80
CA GLU A 179 -11.04 -20.23 10.60
C GLU A 179 -11.36 -21.72 10.80
N ASP A 180 -10.31 -22.51 11.00
CA ASP A 180 -10.39 -23.90 11.45
C ASP A 180 -10.53 -24.01 12.98
N GLU A 181 -10.43 -25.23 13.49
CA GLU A 181 -10.51 -25.52 14.93
C GLU A 181 -9.34 -24.90 15.72
N ASN A 182 -8.19 -24.71 15.09
CA ASN A 182 -7.00 -24.09 15.67
C ASN A 182 -7.03 -22.55 15.61
N LYS A 183 -8.16 -21.97 15.16
CA LYS A 183 -8.31 -20.55 14.86
C LYS A 183 -7.45 -20.08 13.70
N GLU A 184 -6.84 -20.97 12.94
CA GLU A 184 -6.07 -20.60 11.75
C GLU A 184 -7.03 -20.38 10.57
N LEU A 185 -6.80 -19.32 9.80
CA LEU A 185 -7.54 -19.09 8.56
C LEU A 185 -7.32 -20.25 7.59
N LEU A 186 -8.39 -20.64 6.90
CA LEU A 186 -8.33 -21.72 5.91
C LEU A 186 -7.38 -21.34 4.77
N LEU A 187 -6.24 -22.04 4.71
CA LEU A 187 -5.16 -21.84 3.73
C LEU A 187 -4.91 -23.16 2.99
N ASP A 188 -4.90 -23.10 1.65
CA ASP A 188 -4.51 -24.23 0.81
C ASP A 188 -3.50 -23.79 -0.24
N ILE A 189 -2.26 -24.27 -0.11
CA ILE A 189 -1.16 -24.10 -1.07
C ILE A 189 -0.83 -25.43 -1.76
N GLY A 190 -1.25 -26.55 -1.15
CA GLY A 190 -0.89 -27.93 -1.53
C GLY A 190 -1.92 -28.61 -2.45
N GLY A 191 -3.12 -28.06 -2.57
CA GLY A 191 -4.21 -28.64 -3.33
C GLY A 191 -4.24 -28.20 -4.79
N PRO A 192 -4.91 -28.97 -5.67
CA PRO A 192 -5.24 -28.51 -7.03
C PRO A 192 -6.25 -27.35 -7.05
N LEU A 193 -6.80 -27.01 -5.90
CA LEU A 193 -7.70 -25.87 -5.68
C LEU A 193 -7.02 -24.80 -4.80
N ALA A 194 -5.70 -24.88 -4.66
CA ALA A 194 -4.93 -23.85 -3.99
C ALA A 194 -5.28 -22.47 -4.57
N ARG A 195 -5.38 -21.47 -3.69
CA ARG A 195 -5.76 -20.06 -3.99
C ARG A 195 -7.22 -19.79 -4.32
N SER A 196 -8.12 -20.77 -4.33
CA SER A 196 -9.51 -20.52 -4.77
C SER A 196 -10.22 -19.38 -4.01
N ILE A 197 -9.96 -19.23 -2.71
CA ILE A 197 -10.54 -18.13 -1.89
C ILE A 197 -9.96 -16.75 -2.29
N PRO A 198 -8.63 -16.48 -2.21
CA PRO A 198 -8.08 -15.22 -2.71
C PRO A 198 -8.34 -14.96 -4.19
N SER A 199 -8.32 -15.99 -5.04
CA SER A 199 -8.58 -15.84 -6.47
C SER A 199 -10.00 -15.35 -6.73
N LEU A 200 -10.99 -15.88 -6.01
CA LEU A 200 -12.37 -15.38 -6.07
C LEU A 200 -12.45 -13.91 -5.61
N PHE A 201 -11.83 -13.59 -4.47
CA PHE A 201 -11.86 -12.24 -3.92
C PHE A 201 -11.19 -11.22 -4.85
N ASN A 202 -10.00 -11.56 -5.36
CA ASN A 202 -9.25 -10.77 -6.33
C ASN A 202 -10.03 -10.60 -7.65
N TYR A 203 -10.75 -11.64 -8.11
CA TYR A 203 -11.58 -11.54 -9.31
C TYR A 203 -12.72 -10.52 -9.16
N ILE A 204 -13.32 -10.45 -7.97
CA ILE A 204 -14.35 -9.45 -7.66
C ILE A 204 -13.75 -8.04 -7.64
N LEU A 205 -12.61 -7.86 -6.98
CA LEU A 205 -11.97 -6.55 -6.82
C LEU A 205 -11.26 -6.02 -8.08
N GLN A 206 -11.09 -6.83 -9.12
CA GLN A 206 -10.55 -6.38 -10.40
C GLN A 206 -11.51 -5.46 -11.18
N ARG A 207 -12.77 -5.34 -10.76
CA ARG A 207 -13.74 -4.40 -11.30
C ARG A 207 -14.11 -3.36 -10.26
N ASP A 208 -14.24 -2.11 -10.68
CA ASP A 208 -14.49 -0.97 -9.79
C ASP A 208 -15.81 -1.16 -9.01
N GLU A 209 -16.86 -1.69 -9.65
CA GLU A 209 -18.14 -1.99 -8.99
C GLU A 209 -17.98 -3.02 -7.87
N GLY A 210 -17.07 -3.98 -8.06
CA GLY A 210 -16.77 -4.99 -7.05
C GLY A 210 -16.04 -4.40 -5.84
N VAL A 211 -15.12 -3.45 -6.05
CA VAL A 211 -14.43 -2.74 -4.97
C VAL A 211 -15.44 -1.96 -4.12
N ASP A 212 -16.29 -1.16 -4.76
CA ASP A 212 -17.27 -0.31 -4.08
C ASP A 212 -18.24 -1.14 -3.23
N VAL A 213 -18.80 -2.21 -3.79
CA VAL A 213 -19.74 -3.08 -3.07
C VAL A 213 -19.06 -3.77 -1.89
N VAL A 214 -17.84 -4.28 -2.05
CA VAL A 214 -17.11 -4.94 -0.96
C VAL A 214 -16.75 -3.94 0.13
N VAL A 215 -16.23 -2.75 -0.21
CA VAL A 215 -15.88 -1.70 0.75
C VAL A 215 -17.12 -1.24 1.51
N GLN A 216 -18.20 -0.92 0.80
CA GLN A 216 -19.47 -0.52 1.42
C GLN A 216 -19.98 -1.60 2.37
N ARG A 217 -19.93 -2.89 1.97
CA ARG A 217 -20.41 -3.98 2.80
C ARG A 217 -19.56 -4.21 4.05
N VAL A 218 -18.24 -4.13 3.91
CA VAL A 218 -17.28 -4.26 5.02
C VAL A 218 -17.48 -3.10 6.02
N LEU A 219 -17.72 -1.88 5.55
CA LEU A 219 -18.02 -0.72 6.40
C LEU A 219 -19.36 -0.88 7.12
N GLN A 220 -20.44 -1.19 6.40
CA GLN A 220 -21.78 -1.41 6.97
C GLN A 220 -21.78 -2.44 8.10
N ARG A 221 -21.02 -3.53 7.92
CA ARG A 221 -20.91 -4.62 8.90
C ARG A 221 -19.82 -4.38 9.96
N ARG A 222 -19.08 -3.27 9.91
CA ARG A 222 -17.93 -2.96 10.79
C ARG A 222 -16.85 -4.05 10.77
N LEU A 223 -16.58 -4.61 9.58
CA LEU A 223 -15.66 -5.72 9.38
C LEU A 223 -14.26 -5.28 8.91
N VAL A 224 -13.99 -3.97 8.79
CA VAL A 224 -12.71 -3.45 8.25
C VAL A 224 -11.51 -3.99 9.03
N ALA A 225 -11.56 -3.97 10.37
CA ALA A 225 -10.47 -4.47 11.21
C ALA A 225 -10.25 -5.98 11.02
N ARG A 226 -11.35 -6.74 10.87
CA ARG A 226 -11.29 -8.18 10.59
C ARG A 226 -10.72 -8.45 9.19
N MET A 227 -11.05 -7.61 8.21
CA MET A 227 -10.49 -7.65 6.85
C MET A 227 -8.98 -7.46 6.88
N ALA A 228 -8.50 -6.36 7.48
CA ALA A 228 -7.08 -6.07 7.60
C ALA A 228 -6.33 -7.19 8.35
N SER A 229 -6.85 -7.65 9.49
CA SER A 229 -6.26 -8.74 10.28
C SER A 229 -6.23 -10.06 9.51
N SER A 230 -7.28 -10.39 8.76
CA SER A 230 -7.32 -11.65 8.00
C SER A 230 -6.34 -11.62 6.83
N LEU A 231 -6.16 -10.46 6.19
CA LEU A 231 -5.17 -10.27 5.13
C LEU A 231 -3.74 -10.50 5.66
N THR A 232 -3.37 -9.85 6.77
CA THR A 232 -2.02 -10.00 7.34
C THR A 232 -1.77 -11.39 7.91
N ARG A 233 -2.77 -12.00 8.54
CA ARG A 233 -2.67 -13.38 9.05
C ARG A 233 -2.49 -14.40 7.94
N ARG A 234 -3.23 -14.30 6.82
CA ARG A 234 -3.04 -15.18 5.65
C ARG A 234 -1.63 -15.07 5.08
N ALA A 235 -1.08 -13.86 4.99
CA ALA A 235 0.29 -13.64 4.53
C ALA A 235 1.33 -14.26 5.48
N ARG A 236 1.15 -14.09 6.79
CA ARG A 236 2.02 -14.67 7.81
C ARG A 236 1.98 -16.20 7.77
N GLN A 237 0.80 -16.80 7.84
CA GLN A 237 0.60 -18.25 7.72
C GLN A 237 1.27 -18.79 6.46
N LEU A 238 1.07 -18.13 5.31
CA LEU A 238 1.72 -18.49 4.06
C LEU A 238 3.25 -18.40 4.16
N SER A 239 3.81 -17.41 4.86
CA SER A 239 5.27 -17.30 5.01
C SER A 239 5.84 -18.35 5.98
N GLU A 240 5.05 -18.85 6.92
CA GLU A 240 5.44 -19.83 7.94
C GLU A 240 5.25 -21.27 7.46
N ASP A 241 4.35 -21.51 6.51
CA ASP A 241 3.98 -22.84 6.03
C ASP A 241 5.19 -23.59 5.42
N PRO A 242 5.47 -24.84 5.85
CA PRO A 242 6.57 -25.64 5.32
C PRO A 242 6.39 -26.06 3.85
N VAL A 243 5.15 -26.17 3.34
CA VAL A 243 4.81 -26.55 1.96
C VAL A 243 5.31 -25.51 0.95
N VAL A 244 5.50 -24.26 1.38
CA VAL A 244 6.02 -23.16 0.55
C VAL A 244 7.34 -23.52 -0.12
N ALA A 245 8.26 -24.15 0.61
CA ALA A 245 9.55 -24.56 0.06
C ALA A 245 9.39 -25.62 -1.04
N ALA A 246 8.35 -26.46 -0.93
CA ALA A 246 8.02 -27.46 -1.94
C ALA A 246 7.25 -26.87 -3.14
N ARG A 247 6.58 -25.71 -2.98
CA ARG A 247 5.73 -25.09 -4.01
C ARG A 247 5.91 -23.56 -4.12
N PRO A 248 7.08 -23.09 -4.58
CA PRO A 248 7.40 -21.67 -4.70
C PRO A 248 6.41 -20.86 -5.52
N SER A 249 5.97 -21.40 -6.66
CA SER A 249 5.18 -20.67 -7.65
C SER A 249 3.77 -20.42 -7.15
N GLU A 250 3.16 -21.46 -6.56
CA GLU A 250 1.82 -21.42 -5.99
C GLU A 250 1.77 -20.48 -4.79
N ALA A 251 2.77 -20.55 -3.90
CA ALA A 251 2.91 -19.62 -2.79
C ALA A 251 3.05 -18.17 -3.26
N SER A 252 3.90 -17.93 -4.27
CA SER A 252 4.10 -16.57 -4.82
C SER A 252 2.84 -16.01 -5.46
N LYS A 253 2.08 -16.83 -6.20
CA LYS A 253 0.80 -16.43 -6.79
C LYS A 253 -0.25 -16.13 -5.72
N TYR A 254 -0.34 -16.97 -4.68
CA TYR A 254 -1.22 -16.72 -3.54
C TYR A 254 -0.88 -15.38 -2.89
N PHE A 255 0.41 -15.15 -2.63
CA PHE A 255 0.88 -13.90 -2.01
C PHE A 255 0.53 -12.68 -2.87
N TYR A 256 0.74 -12.78 -4.18
CA TYR A 256 0.37 -11.73 -5.12
C TYR A 256 -1.12 -11.39 -5.05
N GLU A 257 -1.99 -12.40 -5.06
CA GLU A 257 -3.44 -12.20 -4.91
C GLU A 257 -3.78 -11.49 -3.58
N LEU A 258 -3.12 -11.84 -2.46
CA LEU A 258 -3.29 -11.10 -1.20
C LEU A 258 -2.88 -9.63 -1.34
N THR A 259 -1.71 -9.35 -1.90
CA THR A 259 -1.24 -7.96 -2.05
C THR A 259 -2.11 -7.15 -3.01
N ALA A 260 -2.63 -7.77 -4.07
CA ALA A 260 -3.57 -7.14 -4.99
C ALA A 260 -4.88 -6.79 -4.29
N ILE A 261 -5.45 -7.71 -3.50
CA ILE A 261 -6.65 -7.45 -2.68
C ILE A 261 -6.41 -6.27 -1.74
N GLY A 262 -5.27 -6.25 -1.04
CA GLY A 262 -4.90 -5.13 -0.17
C GLY A 262 -4.83 -3.81 -0.93
N ALA A 263 -4.16 -3.79 -2.08
CA ALA A 263 -4.03 -2.60 -2.92
C ALA A 263 -5.38 -2.08 -3.42
N PHE A 264 -6.26 -2.95 -3.94
CA PHE A 264 -7.60 -2.54 -4.40
C PHE A 264 -8.44 -1.92 -3.27
N LEU A 265 -8.40 -2.50 -2.07
CA LEU A 265 -9.14 -1.94 -0.93
C LEU A 265 -8.61 -0.57 -0.49
N LEU A 266 -7.30 -0.34 -0.63
CA LEU A 266 -6.66 0.93 -0.26
C LEU A 266 -6.79 2.01 -1.35
N ASP A 267 -6.94 1.60 -2.60
CA ASP A 267 -7.21 2.50 -3.73
C ASP A 267 -8.68 3.02 -3.72
N SER A 268 -9.56 2.51 -2.84
CA SER A 268 -10.95 2.97 -2.68
C SER A 268 -11.13 4.40 -2.14
N GLU A 269 -10.03 5.10 -1.83
CA GLU A 269 -9.99 6.43 -1.19
C GLU A 269 -10.75 6.55 0.15
N ASN A 270 -11.23 5.45 0.72
CA ASN A 270 -11.97 5.47 1.98
C ASN A 270 -11.02 5.59 3.19
N GLU A 271 -11.05 6.72 3.90
CA GLU A 271 -10.15 7.00 5.03
C GLU A 271 -10.27 5.99 6.18
N ASP A 272 -11.47 5.48 6.47
CA ASP A 272 -11.67 4.51 7.55
C ASP A 272 -11.01 3.16 7.22
N VAL A 273 -11.09 2.74 5.95
CA VAL A 273 -10.36 1.56 5.45
C VAL A 273 -8.86 1.77 5.58
N ILE A 274 -8.34 2.87 5.06
CA ILE A 274 -6.90 3.19 5.09
C ILE A 274 -6.38 3.24 6.54
N ARG A 275 -7.07 3.96 7.43
CA ARG A 275 -6.69 4.11 8.84
C ARG A 275 -6.71 2.77 9.57
N THR A 276 -7.72 1.95 9.33
CA THR A 276 -7.84 0.63 9.98
C THR A 276 -6.75 -0.33 9.49
N PHE A 277 -6.43 -0.30 8.19
CA PHE A 277 -5.33 -1.10 7.64
C PHE A 277 -3.98 -0.64 8.20
N ALA A 278 -3.73 0.67 8.25
CA ALA A 278 -2.53 1.24 8.88
C ALA A 278 -2.40 0.83 10.35
N ALA A 279 -3.49 0.90 11.12
CA ALA A 279 -3.53 0.45 12.52
C ALA A 279 -3.24 -1.06 12.68
N ALA A 280 -3.58 -1.87 11.68
CA ALA A 280 -3.26 -3.30 11.62
C ALA A 280 -1.83 -3.60 11.14
N ASN A 281 -0.98 -2.58 10.93
CA ASN A 281 0.38 -2.69 10.40
C ASN A 281 0.47 -3.51 9.10
N TYR A 282 -0.51 -3.35 8.20
CA TYR A 282 -0.61 -4.23 7.03
C TYR A 282 0.65 -4.22 6.15
N LEU A 283 1.26 -3.04 5.90
CA LEU A 283 2.49 -2.95 5.09
C LEU A 283 3.66 -3.68 5.74
N GLY A 284 3.86 -3.51 7.04
CA GLY A 284 4.95 -4.16 7.77
C GLY A 284 4.78 -5.68 7.76
N GLU A 285 3.57 -6.16 8.06
CA GLU A 285 3.26 -7.60 8.11
C GLU A 285 3.34 -8.27 6.72
N LEU A 286 2.79 -7.64 5.68
CA LEU A 286 2.88 -8.15 4.32
C LEU A 286 4.33 -8.10 3.81
N CYS A 287 5.04 -7.00 4.03
CA CYS A 287 6.44 -6.90 3.62
C CYS A 287 7.31 -7.94 4.35
N SER A 288 7.11 -8.14 5.65
CA SER A 288 7.84 -9.15 6.44
C SER A 288 7.59 -10.56 5.92
N SER A 289 6.31 -10.89 5.65
CA SER A 289 5.93 -12.19 5.09
C SER A 289 6.54 -12.41 3.70
N LEU A 290 6.58 -11.36 2.87
CA LEU A 290 7.20 -11.38 1.54
C LEU A 290 8.73 -11.49 1.60
N ASP A 291 9.36 -10.83 2.57
CA ASP A 291 10.79 -10.92 2.85
C ASP A 291 11.16 -12.37 3.20
N VAL A 292 10.45 -12.98 4.16
CA VAL A 292 10.62 -14.39 4.53
C VAL A 292 10.41 -15.32 3.34
N LEU A 293 9.34 -15.11 2.57
CA LEU A 293 9.03 -15.91 1.38
C LEU A 293 10.16 -15.81 0.36
N SER A 294 10.60 -14.61 0.01
CA SER A 294 11.71 -14.41 -0.94
C SER A 294 13.02 -15.03 -0.46
N ALA A 295 13.28 -15.02 0.85
CA ALA A 295 14.47 -15.63 1.46
C ALA A 295 14.44 -17.17 1.38
N LYS A 296 13.27 -17.81 1.36
CA LYS A 296 13.12 -19.25 1.12
C LYS A 296 13.35 -19.64 -0.35
N LEU A 297 13.10 -18.72 -1.29
CA LEU A 297 13.13 -19.01 -2.73
C LEU A 297 14.47 -18.76 -3.44
N GLN A 298 15.52 -18.39 -2.69
CA GLN A 298 16.90 -17.97 -3.06
C GLN A 298 17.44 -18.13 -4.50
N ARG A 299 17.07 -19.16 -5.25
CA ARG A 299 17.57 -19.47 -6.60
C ARG A 299 16.67 -18.98 -7.74
N SER A 300 15.36 -18.85 -7.51
CA SER A 300 14.41 -18.37 -8.51
C SER A 300 13.25 -17.63 -7.83
N VAL A 301 13.34 -16.30 -7.79
CA VAL A 301 12.23 -15.47 -7.37
C VAL A 301 11.19 -15.42 -8.51
N PRO A 302 9.97 -15.92 -8.31
CA PRO A 302 8.90 -15.80 -9.29
C PRO A 302 8.52 -14.33 -9.50
N LYS A 303 8.10 -13.98 -10.72
CA LYS A 303 7.68 -12.61 -11.05
C LYS A 303 6.57 -12.10 -10.13
N GLU A 304 5.73 -13.00 -9.61
CA GLU A 304 4.63 -12.66 -8.72
C GLU A 304 5.10 -12.05 -7.40
N LEU A 305 6.27 -12.43 -6.87
CA LEU A 305 6.84 -11.78 -5.67
C LEU A 305 7.28 -10.36 -5.95
N TYR A 306 7.79 -10.11 -7.16
CA TYR A 306 8.14 -8.77 -7.59
C TYR A 306 6.90 -7.90 -7.72
N MET A 307 5.84 -8.40 -8.39
CA MET A 307 4.57 -7.69 -8.50
C MET A 307 3.93 -7.44 -7.13
N SER A 308 4.10 -8.37 -6.18
CA SER A 308 3.67 -8.19 -4.80
C SER A 308 4.40 -7.05 -4.11
N PHE A 309 5.73 -7.01 -4.24
CA PHE A 309 6.54 -5.92 -3.69
C PHE A 309 6.20 -4.58 -4.33
N GLN A 310 5.97 -4.57 -5.65
CA GLN A 310 5.49 -3.39 -6.38
C GLN A 310 4.15 -2.89 -5.85
N ALA A 311 3.17 -3.78 -5.64
CA ALA A 311 1.89 -3.39 -5.07
C ALA A 311 2.03 -2.75 -3.68
N LEU A 312 2.86 -3.33 -2.80
CA LEU A 312 3.14 -2.78 -1.47
C LEU A 312 3.85 -1.42 -1.55
N PHE A 313 4.85 -1.30 -2.41
CA PHE A 313 5.61 -0.08 -2.63
C PHE A 313 4.73 1.05 -3.17
N THR A 314 3.93 0.75 -4.20
CA THR A 314 2.97 1.68 -4.77
C THR A 314 1.92 2.10 -3.75
N SER A 315 1.43 1.18 -2.91
CA SER A 315 0.48 1.51 -1.83
C SER A 315 1.08 2.51 -0.83
N ALA A 316 2.34 2.32 -0.43
CA ALA A 316 3.02 3.27 0.45
C ALA A 316 3.27 4.63 -0.22
N ALA A 317 3.62 4.64 -1.50
CA ALA A 317 3.87 5.87 -2.27
C ALA A 317 2.59 6.67 -2.54
N LYS A 318 1.50 6.00 -2.93
CA LYS A 318 0.19 6.60 -3.25
C LYS A 318 -0.55 7.13 -2.02
N ALA A 319 -0.19 6.67 -0.82
CA ALA A 319 -0.86 7.08 0.40
C ALA A 319 -0.92 8.62 0.50
N ARG A 320 -2.12 9.17 0.68
CA ARG A 320 -2.31 10.62 0.95
C ARG A 320 -2.05 10.95 2.42
N THR A 321 -2.35 9.99 3.28
CA THR A 321 -2.21 10.01 4.74
C THR A 321 -1.18 8.97 5.16
N HIS A 322 -0.54 9.13 6.33
CA HIS A 322 0.40 8.14 6.88
C HIS A 322 1.62 7.82 5.99
N VAL A 323 1.99 8.64 5.01
CA VAL A 323 3.10 8.35 4.08
C VAL A 323 4.37 7.93 4.81
N VAL A 324 4.83 8.76 5.74
CA VAL A 324 6.07 8.53 6.49
C VAL A 324 5.98 7.27 7.35
N GLU A 325 4.82 7.03 7.97
CA GLU A 325 4.58 5.83 8.76
C GLU A 325 4.57 4.58 7.88
N ASN A 326 3.91 4.62 6.72
CA ASN A 326 3.86 3.53 5.75
C ASN A 326 5.26 3.14 5.26
N TRP A 327 6.12 4.13 4.96
CA TRP A 327 7.52 3.87 4.64
C TRP A 327 8.29 3.26 5.80
N ALA A 328 8.10 3.76 7.02
CA ALA A 328 8.73 3.19 8.20
C ALA A 328 8.28 1.73 8.40
N ARG A 329 7.00 1.42 8.24
CA ARG A 329 6.47 0.04 8.33
C ARG A 329 7.03 -0.88 7.25
N LEU A 330 7.16 -0.42 6.01
CA LEU A 330 7.81 -1.19 4.95
C LEU A 330 9.27 -1.52 5.29
N ILE A 331 10.01 -0.52 5.80
CA ILE A 331 11.39 -0.73 6.26
C ILE A 331 11.43 -1.76 7.40
N GLU A 332 10.59 -1.59 8.43
CA GLU A 332 10.44 -2.53 9.55
C GLU A 332 10.14 -3.96 9.07
N GLY A 333 9.32 -4.09 8.02
CA GLY A 333 9.00 -5.35 7.36
C GLY A 333 10.09 -5.90 6.44
N GLY A 334 11.28 -5.30 6.38
CA GLY A 334 12.41 -5.83 5.61
C GLY A 334 12.44 -5.42 4.13
N ALA A 335 11.74 -4.35 3.72
CA ALA A 335 11.71 -3.90 2.32
C ALA A 335 13.10 -3.73 1.69
N VAL A 336 14.09 -3.28 2.47
CA VAL A 336 15.49 -3.14 2.02
C VAL A 336 16.11 -4.48 1.66
N SER A 337 16.01 -5.47 2.57
CA SER A 337 16.52 -6.83 2.37
C SER A 337 15.85 -7.51 1.18
N LEU A 338 14.54 -7.31 1.05
CA LEU A 338 13.74 -7.81 -0.06
C LEU A 338 14.19 -7.18 -1.38
N LEU A 339 14.30 -5.84 -1.47
CA LEU A 339 14.73 -5.13 -2.67
C LEU A 339 16.13 -5.58 -3.12
N ALA A 340 17.07 -5.77 -2.19
CA ALA A 340 18.40 -6.30 -2.48
C ALA A 340 18.37 -7.73 -3.08
N ARG A 341 17.36 -8.55 -2.76
CA ARG A 341 17.14 -9.88 -3.37
C ARG A 341 16.41 -9.81 -4.71
N LEU A 342 15.46 -8.88 -4.86
CA LEU A 342 14.67 -8.73 -6.07
C LEU A 342 15.46 -8.12 -7.23
N ILE A 343 16.39 -7.19 -6.96
CA ILE A 343 17.19 -6.50 -7.98
C ILE A 343 17.91 -7.49 -8.91
N PRO A 344 18.73 -8.45 -8.43
CA PRO A 344 19.40 -9.41 -9.31
C PRO A 344 18.43 -10.30 -10.09
N CYS A 345 17.23 -10.55 -9.54
CA CYS A 345 16.23 -11.41 -10.17
C CYS A 345 15.49 -10.70 -11.31
N SER A 346 15.37 -9.37 -11.27
CA SER A 346 14.68 -8.58 -12.31
C SER A 346 15.29 -8.78 -13.70
N GLN A 347 16.58 -9.09 -13.79
CA GLN A 347 17.24 -9.37 -15.06
C GLN A 347 16.73 -10.61 -15.78
N LYS A 348 16.16 -11.57 -15.04
CA LYS A 348 15.58 -12.79 -15.61
C LYS A 348 14.18 -12.56 -16.18
N HIS A 349 13.58 -11.41 -15.90
CA HIS A 349 12.21 -11.04 -16.26
C HIS A 349 12.23 -9.68 -16.98
N PRO A 350 12.73 -9.63 -18.24
CA PRO A 350 12.88 -8.37 -18.98
C PRO A 350 11.56 -7.59 -19.13
N GLU A 351 10.42 -8.28 -19.05
CA GLU A 351 9.09 -7.67 -19.06
C GLU A 351 8.81 -6.77 -17.84
N LEU A 352 9.51 -6.99 -16.72
CA LEU A 352 9.41 -6.12 -15.53
C LEU A 352 10.28 -4.86 -15.66
N GLY A 353 11.29 -4.90 -16.55
CA GLY A 353 12.23 -3.82 -16.78
C GLY A 353 13.14 -3.49 -15.59
N LEU A 354 14.20 -2.73 -15.85
CA LEU A 354 15.05 -2.14 -14.79
C LEU A 354 14.42 -0.91 -14.13
N ARG A 355 13.22 -0.52 -14.59
CA ARG A 355 12.55 0.72 -14.18
C ARG A 355 12.05 0.66 -12.75
N PHE A 356 11.31 -0.39 -12.38
CA PHE A 356 10.73 -0.44 -11.05
C PHE A 356 11.77 -0.60 -9.92
N PRO A 357 12.86 -1.39 -10.02
CA PRO A 357 13.85 -1.48 -8.95
C PRO A 357 14.59 -0.15 -8.78
N PHE A 358 14.84 0.56 -9.88
CA PHE A 358 15.39 1.91 -9.89
C PHE A 358 14.46 2.93 -9.22
N LEU A 359 13.20 3.01 -9.64
CA LEU A 359 12.24 3.92 -9.03
C LEU A 359 12.02 3.59 -7.55
N SER A 360 12.03 2.30 -7.21
CA SER A 360 11.91 1.85 -5.83
C SER A 360 13.11 2.25 -5.00
N SER A 361 14.33 2.11 -5.53
CA SER A 361 15.54 2.52 -4.82
C SER A 361 15.59 4.02 -4.57
N CYS A 362 15.28 4.83 -5.59
CA CYS A 362 15.27 6.28 -5.47
C CYS A 362 14.18 6.74 -4.49
N THR A 363 12.96 6.22 -4.64
CA THR A 363 11.85 6.59 -3.75
C THR A 363 12.10 6.14 -2.31
N LEU A 364 12.72 4.97 -2.11
CA LEU A 364 13.12 4.52 -0.77
C LEU A 364 14.20 5.42 -0.17
N ALA A 365 15.23 5.78 -0.93
CA ALA A 365 16.29 6.68 -0.49
C ALA A 365 15.73 8.06 -0.08
N LEU A 366 14.81 8.60 -0.88
CA LEU A 366 14.10 9.84 -0.56
C LEU A 366 13.24 9.71 0.71
N SER A 367 12.62 8.56 0.91
CA SER A 367 11.79 8.31 2.09
C SER A 367 12.61 8.21 3.36
N VAL A 368 13.86 7.74 3.29
CA VAL A 368 14.79 7.67 4.44
C VAL A 368 15.23 9.04 4.92
N LEU A 369 15.04 10.10 4.12
CA LEU A 369 15.24 11.47 4.59
C LEU A 369 14.27 11.86 5.70
N HIS A 370 13.17 11.11 5.89
CA HIS A 370 12.26 11.32 7.01
C HIS A 370 12.77 10.57 8.26
N PRO A 371 13.00 11.26 9.39
CA PRO A 371 13.51 10.72 10.65
C PRO A 371 12.86 9.45 11.18
N GLU A 372 11.56 9.31 11.04
CA GLU A 372 10.83 8.11 11.42
C GLU A 372 11.25 6.90 10.58
N VAL A 373 11.43 7.08 9.28
CA VAL A 373 11.91 6.05 8.35
C VAL A 373 13.39 5.74 8.62
N THR A 374 14.21 6.76 8.87
CA THR A 374 15.62 6.58 9.26
C THR A 374 15.75 5.80 10.56
N ARG A 375 14.89 6.07 11.55
CA ARG A 375 14.87 5.34 12.82
C ARG A 375 14.50 3.88 12.61
N ALA A 376 13.49 3.59 11.80
CA ALA A 376 13.13 2.22 11.41
C ALA A 376 14.31 1.52 10.73
N LEU A 377 15.01 2.22 9.83
CA LEU A 377 16.19 1.69 9.14
C LEU A 377 17.34 1.38 10.10
N LEU A 378 17.63 2.30 11.03
CA LEU A 378 18.70 2.14 12.03
C LEU A 378 18.40 1.06 13.07
N ALA A 379 17.13 0.81 13.36
CA ALA A 379 16.73 -0.30 14.23
C ALA A 379 17.12 -1.66 13.61
N ILE A 380 17.05 -1.79 12.28
CA ILE A 380 17.43 -3.01 11.55
C ILE A 380 18.92 -3.04 11.23
N TYR A 381 19.50 -1.89 10.86
CA TYR A 381 20.90 -1.76 10.49
C TYR A 381 21.60 -0.70 11.37
N PRO A 382 21.94 -1.01 12.63
CA PRO A 382 22.53 -0.04 13.55
C PRO A 382 23.81 0.61 13.03
N SER A 383 24.62 -0.15 12.27
CA SER A 383 25.85 0.35 11.65
C SER A 383 25.61 1.29 10.46
N GLY A 384 24.39 1.36 9.93
CA GLY A 384 24.06 2.04 8.67
C GLY A 384 24.46 1.24 7.42
N LYS A 385 25.18 0.12 7.57
CA LYS A 385 25.59 -0.75 6.45
C LYS A 385 24.48 -1.73 6.11
N ILE A 386 23.99 -1.67 4.87
CA ILE A 386 23.02 -2.66 4.35
C ILE A 386 23.74 -3.88 3.79
N PRO A 387 23.40 -5.10 4.25
CA PRO A 387 23.92 -6.35 3.69
C PRO A 387 23.48 -6.56 2.24
N GLY A 388 24.37 -7.11 1.40
CA GLY A 388 24.00 -7.64 0.09
C GLY A 388 24.17 -6.70 -1.11
N LEU A 389 24.46 -5.41 -0.91
CA LEU A 389 24.65 -4.42 -2.00
C LEU A 389 25.67 -4.86 -3.06
N LYS A 390 26.79 -5.49 -2.63
CA LYS A 390 27.88 -5.90 -3.53
C LYS A 390 27.46 -6.92 -4.60
N ARG A 391 26.28 -7.54 -4.46
CA ARG A 391 25.75 -8.55 -5.39
C ARG A 391 24.84 -7.95 -6.48
N CYS A 392 24.62 -6.63 -6.48
CA CYS A 392 23.85 -5.96 -7.52
C CYS A 392 24.64 -5.89 -8.83
N THR A 393 23.92 -5.77 -9.93
CA THR A 393 24.49 -5.74 -11.29
C THR A 393 25.11 -4.38 -11.60
N PRO A 394 26.22 -4.31 -12.35
CA PRO A 394 27.05 -3.10 -12.48
C PRO A 394 26.26 -1.79 -12.75
N GLY A 395 25.27 -1.83 -13.64
CA GLY A 395 24.45 -0.64 -13.98
C GLY A 395 23.60 -0.11 -12.82
N ILE A 396 22.99 -1.01 -12.03
CA ILE A 396 22.21 -0.62 -10.84
C ILE A 396 23.15 -0.28 -9.68
N THR A 397 24.28 -0.97 -9.56
CA THR A 397 25.22 -0.79 -8.44
C THR A 397 25.71 0.65 -8.33
N GLY A 398 25.97 1.35 -9.45
CA GLY A 398 26.39 2.75 -9.44
C GLY A 398 25.31 3.69 -8.88
N GLN A 399 24.11 3.61 -9.42
CA GLN A 399 22.98 4.45 -9.00
C GLN A 399 22.54 4.14 -7.56
N TRP A 400 22.48 2.86 -7.21
CA TRP A 400 22.19 2.43 -5.85
C TRP A 400 23.27 2.92 -4.87
N ALA A 401 24.55 2.80 -5.22
CA ALA A 401 25.64 3.30 -4.38
C ALA A 401 25.55 4.82 -4.19
N SER A 402 25.22 5.58 -5.24
CA SER A 402 25.00 7.02 -5.16
C SER A 402 23.83 7.36 -4.23
N ALA A 403 22.64 6.78 -4.46
CA ALA A 403 21.47 7.01 -3.62
C ALA A 403 21.74 6.64 -2.15
N TRP A 404 22.49 5.57 -1.91
CA TRP A 404 22.80 5.12 -0.55
C TRP A 404 23.94 5.90 0.12
N SER A 405 24.81 6.56 -0.66
CA SER A 405 25.79 7.50 -0.13
C SER A 405 25.09 8.69 0.52
N ASP A 406 24.08 9.25 -0.13
CA ASP A 406 23.29 10.37 0.40
C ASP A 406 22.52 9.96 1.66
N VAL A 407 21.93 8.77 1.65
CA VAL A 407 21.29 8.19 2.84
C VAL A 407 22.28 7.99 3.99
N SER A 408 23.50 7.53 3.70
CA SER A 408 24.53 7.32 4.72
C SER A 408 24.94 8.66 5.37
N ASN A 409 25.12 9.71 4.56
CA ASN A 409 25.37 11.06 5.06
C ASN A 409 24.22 11.56 5.93
N PHE A 410 22.96 11.34 5.50
CA PHE A 410 21.79 11.71 6.30
C PHE A 410 21.74 10.94 7.63
N ILE A 411 22.03 9.64 7.62
CA ILE A 411 22.07 8.79 8.82
C ILE A 411 23.08 9.30 9.84
N GLU A 412 24.27 9.71 9.40
CA GLU A 412 25.29 10.27 10.29
C GLU A 412 24.77 11.54 10.98
N VAL A 413 24.23 12.48 10.22
CA VAL A 413 23.60 13.69 10.77
C VAL A 413 22.42 13.36 11.69
N PHE A 414 21.61 12.39 11.31
CA PHE A 414 20.43 12.00 12.07
C PHE A 414 20.81 11.41 13.44
N ARG A 415 21.88 10.61 13.53
CA ARG A 415 22.38 10.08 14.81
C ARG A 415 22.77 11.19 15.78
N ASP A 416 23.42 12.23 15.26
CA ASP A 416 23.80 13.38 16.07
C ASP A 416 22.56 14.14 16.57
N VAL A 417 21.53 14.26 15.75
CA VAL A 417 20.29 14.95 16.13
C VAL A 417 19.43 14.13 17.09
N GLN A 418 19.35 12.80 16.92
CA GLN A 418 18.46 11.95 17.71
C GLN A 418 18.76 11.98 19.21
N ASN A 419 20.02 12.17 19.57
CA ASN A 419 20.45 12.22 20.97
C ASN A 419 20.31 13.61 21.61
N ASN A 420 19.98 14.63 20.81
CA ASN A 420 19.94 16.02 21.25
C ASN A 420 18.50 16.49 21.48
N GLU A 421 18.31 17.31 22.51
CA GLU A 421 17.04 18.01 22.73
C GLU A 421 16.71 18.93 21.54
N VAL A 422 15.42 19.25 21.39
CA VAL A 422 15.00 20.17 20.34
C VAL A 422 15.46 21.59 20.69
N THR A 423 16.38 22.16 19.93
CA THR A 423 17.08 23.44 20.23
C THR A 423 16.76 24.57 19.24
N ILE A 424 15.74 24.40 18.40
CA ILE A 424 15.31 25.40 17.41
C ILE A 424 14.55 26.57 18.05
N CYS A 425 14.51 27.71 17.37
CA CYS A 425 13.69 28.88 17.72
C CYS A 425 13.02 29.42 16.46
N ASP A 426 11.72 29.69 16.54
CA ASP A 426 10.93 30.24 15.44
C ASP A 426 10.88 31.77 15.40
N ASN A 427 11.33 32.45 16.46
CA ASN A 427 11.46 33.91 16.46
C ASN A 427 12.61 34.32 15.50
N PRO A 428 12.33 35.00 14.38
CA PRO A 428 13.36 35.43 13.43
C PRO A 428 14.36 36.40 14.08
N ALA A 429 13.91 37.21 15.04
CA ALA A 429 14.72 38.18 15.77
C ALA A 429 15.55 37.56 16.92
N CYS A 430 15.69 36.24 16.99
CA CYS A 430 16.39 35.57 18.09
C CYS A 430 17.93 35.81 18.07
N TYR A 431 18.39 36.95 18.59
CA TYR A 431 19.82 37.33 18.69
C TYR A 431 20.56 36.71 19.89
N ARG A 432 19.87 36.06 20.84
CA ARG A 432 20.45 35.68 22.16
C ARG A 432 21.27 34.38 22.16
N ARG A 433 21.80 33.91 21.03
CA ARG A 433 22.36 32.56 20.93
C ARG A 433 23.77 32.40 21.47
N GLU A 434 24.66 33.35 21.24
CA GLU A 434 26.04 33.30 21.78
C GLU A 434 26.08 33.27 23.31
N LYS A 435 25.03 33.78 23.96
CA LYS A 435 24.92 33.85 25.43
C LYS A 435 24.22 32.64 26.06
N ARG A 436 23.79 31.65 25.26
CA ARG A 436 23.10 30.46 25.78
C ARG A 436 24.12 29.50 26.37
N ARG A 437 23.99 29.23 27.67
CA ARG A 437 24.56 28.02 28.25
C ARG A 437 23.79 26.82 27.67
N PRO A 438 24.46 25.79 27.13
CA PRO A 438 23.83 24.60 26.58
C PRO A 438 22.87 23.89 27.56
N GLU A 439 23.08 24.09 28.85
CA GLU A 439 22.46 23.33 29.94
C GLU A 439 21.06 23.82 30.36
N GLN A 440 20.53 24.93 29.81
CA GLN A 440 19.57 25.72 30.62
C GLN A 440 18.14 25.99 30.16
N VAL A 441 17.65 25.66 28.95
CA VAL A 441 16.19 25.77 28.72
C VAL A 441 15.72 24.81 27.64
N ALA A 442 14.96 23.78 28.05
CA ALA A 442 14.16 22.98 27.13
C ALA A 442 13.25 23.90 26.31
N SER A 443 13.22 23.71 24.99
CA SER A 443 12.46 24.60 24.12
C SER A 443 10.95 24.54 24.42
N GLN A 444 10.30 25.69 24.36
CA GLN A 444 8.89 25.87 24.72
C GLN A 444 8.04 25.95 23.46
N GLN A 445 7.11 25.02 23.33
CA GLN A 445 6.14 25.01 22.24
C GLN A 445 4.95 25.92 22.58
N CYS A 446 4.39 26.61 21.58
CA CYS A 446 3.14 27.34 21.77
C CYS A 446 2.01 26.38 22.17
N SER A 447 1.33 26.66 23.29
CA SER A 447 0.26 25.81 23.80
C SER A 447 -1.01 25.83 22.95
N GLY A 448 -1.22 26.88 22.16
CA GLY A 448 -2.35 26.99 21.23
C GLY A 448 -2.14 26.16 19.97
N CYS A 449 -1.35 26.69 19.03
CA CYS A 449 -1.14 26.08 17.72
C CYS A 449 -0.15 24.91 17.73
N SER A 450 0.78 24.85 18.69
CA SER A 450 1.88 23.87 18.71
C SER A 450 2.76 23.83 17.45
N SER A 451 2.62 24.77 16.51
CA SER A 451 3.38 24.81 15.25
C SER A 451 4.71 25.54 15.35
N VAL A 452 4.91 26.30 16.42
CA VAL A 452 6.13 27.08 16.68
C VAL A 452 6.77 26.68 18.00
N ILE A 453 8.10 26.77 18.04
CA ILE A 453 8.95 26.52 19.19
C ILE A 453 9.78 27.76 19.49
N TYR A 454 9.85 28.09 20.77
CA TYR A 454 10.65 29.18 21.27
C TYR A 454 11.72 28.68 22.21
N CYS A 455 12.83 29.35 22.13
CA CYS A 455 13.99 29.02 22.91
C CYS A 455 13.92 29.66 24.32
N SER A 456 13.05 30.67 24.53
CA SER A 456 12.74 31.28 25.82
C SER A 456 11.39 32.01 25.76
N ARG A 457 10.87 32.43 26.92
CA ARG A 457 9.60 33.17 27.00
C ARG A 457 9.70 34.54 26.34
N GLU A 458 10.84 35.21 26.41
CA GLU A 458 11.04 36.51 25.78
C GLU A 458 10.97 36.41 24.25
N CYS A 459 11.57 35.36 23.66
CA CYS A 459 11.44 35.11 22.23
C CYS A 459 10.00 34.80 21.82
N GLN A 460 9.24 34.10 22.66
CA GLN A 460 7.81 33.88 22.44
C GLN A 460 7.03 35.20 22.47
N ASP A 461 7.25 36.05 23.48
CA ASP A 461 6.51 37.30 23.64
C ASP A 461 6.85 38.32 22.52
N GLU A 462 8.11 38.36 22.07
CA GLU A 462 8.56 39.17 20.93
C GLU A 462 7.89 38.72 19.62
N ASP A 463 7.99 37.43 19.31
CA ASP A 463 7.40 36.84 18.11
C ASP A 463 5.86 36.92 18.13
N TRP A 464 5.24 36.79 19.31
CA TRP A 464 3.80 36.97 19.50
C TRP A 464 3.33 38.34 19.06
N ARG A 465 4.04 39.40 19.44
CA ARG A 465 3.68 40.78 19.09
C ARG A 465 3.91 41.06 17.61
N ALA A 466 4.99 40.51 17.04
CA ALA A 466 5.38 40.79 15.67
C ALA A 466 4.55 40.00 14.64
N TYR A 467 4.39 38.69 14.84
CA TYR A 467 3.84 37.79 13.82
C TYR A 467 2.82 36.79 14.39
N HIS A 468 3.20 36.06 15.45
CA HIS A 468 2.52 34.82 15.82
C HIS A 468 1.08 35.00 16.29
N ARG A 469 0.71 36.16 16.85
CA ARG A 469 -0.68 36.42 17.29
C ARG A 469 -1.70 36.24 16.16
N LEU A 470 -1.36 36.63 14.93
CA LEU A 470 -2.24 36.50 13.76
C LEU A 470 -2.17 35.10 13.13
N GLU A 471 -1.06 34.40 13.32
CA GLU A 471 -0.82 33.06 12.77
C GLU A 471 -1.39 31.94 13.64
N CYS A 472 -1.47 32.13 14.96
CA CYS A 472 -1.73 31.05 15.91
C CYS A 472 -3.07 30.34 15.66
N GLY A 473 -4.13 31.09 15.36
CA GLY A 473 -5.45 30.52 15.03
C GLY A 473 -5.40 29.65 13.77
N PRO A 474 -5.05 30.20 12.59
CA PRO A 474 -4.90 29.43 11.36
C PRO A 474 -3.92 28.25 11.49
N ALA A 475 -2.79 28.43 12.19
CA ALA A 475 -1.82 27.37 12.42
C ALA A 475 -2.35 26.24 13.31
N GLN A 476 -3.23 26.55 14.27
CA GLN A 476 -3.92 25.53 15.06
C GLN A 476 -4.84 24.69 14.17
N SER A 477 -5.64 25.33 13.31
CA SER A 477 -6.50 24.64 12.34
C SER A 477 -5.70 23.76 11.39
N ASP A 478 -4.56 24.25 10.87
CA ASP A 478 -3.64 23.48 10.01
C ASP A 478 -3.05 22.28 10.76
N ARG A 479 -2.61 22.44 12.02
CA ARG A 479 -2.15 21.33 12.85
C ARG A 479 -3.24 20.27 12.99
N ASP A 480 -4.45 20.67 13.35
CA ASP A 480 -5.54 19.74 13.65
C ASP A 480 -5.97 18.97 12.39
N ALA A 481 -6.01 19.64 11.23
CA ALA A 481 -6.21 19.01 9.93
C ALA A 481 -5.09 18.01 9.61
N ARG A 482 -3.81 18.38 9.77
CA ARG A 482 -2.67 17.49 9.52
C ARG A 482 -2.57 16.31 10.48
N ARG A 483 -2.93 16.50 11.75
CA ARG A 483 -2.99 15.39 12.72
C ARG A 483 -4.07 14.39 12.32
N SER A 484 -5.23 14.89 11.92
CA SER A 484 -6.33 14.04 11.44
C SER A 484 -5.94 13.26 10.18
N ALA A 485 -5.22 13.91 9.26
CA ALA A 485 -4.65 13.29 8.05
C ALA A 485 -3.34 12.50 8.29
N CYS A 486 -2.84 12.45 9.53
CA CYS A 486 -1.56 11.82 9.87
C CYS A 486 -0.38 12.30 8.99
N THR A 487 -0.38 13.58 8.65
CA THR A 487 0.67 14.30 7.90
C THR A 487 1.38 15.35 8.76
N TRP A 488 1.23 15.27 10.08
CA TRP A 488 1.83 16.22 11.02
C TRP A 488 3.35 16.12 11.01
N TYR A 489 4.00 17.22 10.65
CA TYR A 489 5.44 17.35 10.65
C TYR A 489 5.95 17.73 12.04
N ARG A 490 6.67 16.79 12.69
CA ARG A 490 7.12 16.95 14.08
C ARG A 490 8.34 17.88 14.15
N HIS A 491 8.47 18.59 15.27
CA HIS A 491 9.61 19.47 15.54
C HIS A 491 10.95 18.74 15.61
N SER A 492 10.97 17.49 16.09
CA SER A 492 12.16 16.64 16.01
C SER A 492 12.58 16.40 14.56
N SER A 493 11.60 16.20 13.67
CA SER A 493 11.87 15.95 12.26
C SER A 493 12.34 17.22 11.55
N ARG A 494 11.76 18.35 11.94
CA ARG A 494 12.22 19.69 11.56
C ARG A 494 13.67 19.95 11.93
N GLN A 495 14.06 19.68 13.17
CA GLN A 495 15.44 19.85 13.59
C GLN A 495 16.40 18.96 12.79
N ALA A 496 16.03 17.70 12.56
CA ALA A 496 16.86 16.79 11.76
C ALA A 496 17.09 17.32 10.34
N HIS A 497 16.03 17.78 9.67
CA HIS A 497 16.16 18.35 8.33
C HIS A 497 16.93 19.67 8.33
N MET A 498 16.76 20.53 9.34
CA MET A 498 17.54 21.76 9.48
C MET A 498 19.04 21.48 9.65
N THR A 499 19.40 20.54 10.52
CA THR A 499 20.80 20.14 10.73
C THR A 499 21.37 19.52 9.46
N TRP A 500 20.62 18.65 8.79
CA TRP A 500 21.05 18.06 7.52
C TRP A 500 21.24 19.12 6.42
N THR A 501 20.35 20.10 6.33
CA THR A 501 20.48 21.23 5.39
C THR A 501 21.79 21.98 5.62
N ALA A 502 22.14 22.23 6.89
CA ALA A 502 23.40 22.87 7.23
C ALA A 502 24.62 21.99 6.88
N SER A 503 24.53 20.67 7.07
CA SER A 503 25.57 19.73 6.63
C SER A 503 25.70 19.66 5.10
N LEU A 504 24.60 19.76 4.35
CA LEU A 504 24.63 19.80 2.89
C LEU A 504 25.39 21.02 2.38
N LEU A 505 25.23 22.19 3.01
CA LEU A 505 26.02 23.39 2.67
C LEU A 505 27.53 23.17 2.78
N ARG A 506 27.99 22.28 3.69
CA ARG A 506 29.40 21.90 3.79
C ARG A 506 29.84 21.05 2.61
N LEU A 507 29.01 20.09 2.18
CA LEU A 507 29.31 19.19 1.06
C LEU A 507 29.30 19.92 -0.29
N ILE A 508 28.44 20.92 -0.43
CA ILE A 508 28.35 21.76 -1.64
C ILE A 508 29.63 22.58 -1.87
N ARG A 509 30.58 22.65 -0.92
CA ARG A 509 31.87 23.36 -1.10
C ARG A 509 32.90 22.67 -2.00
N HIS A 510 32.52 21.60 -2.70
CA HIS A 510 33.41 20.94 -3.65
C HIS A 510 33.89 21.95 -4.74
N PRO A 511 35.14 21.90 -5.23
CA PRO A 511 35.70 22.89 -6.17
C PRO A 511 34.87 23.18 -7.44
N GLU A 512 34.04 22.25 -7.88
CA GLU A 512 33.11 22.42 -9.02
C GLU A 512 31.98 23.43 -8.72
N CYS A 513 31.72 23.61 -7.43
CA CYS A 513 30.77 24.52 -6.83
C CYS A 513 31.45 25.86 -6.45
N SER A 514 32.72 26.10 -6.81
CA SER A 514 33.37 27.43 -6.70
C SER A 514 32.60 28.57 -7.40
N LYS A 515 31.65 28.24 -8.29
CA LYS A 515 30.65 29.17 -8.83
C LYS A 515 29.70 29.76 -7.77
N PHE A 516 29.55 29.15 -6.58
CA PHE A 516 28.82 29.72 -5.43
C PHE A 516 29.51 30.94 -4.82
N CYS A 517 30.77 31.17 -5.19
CA CYS A 517 31.52 32.39 -4.90
C CYS A 517 31.69 33.17 -6.22
N THR A 518 30.60 33.42 -6.96
CA THR A 518 30.63 34.35 -8.08
C THR A 518 31.21 35.67 -7.57
N PRO A 519 32.37 36.11 -8.07
CA PRO A 519 32.97 37.37 -7.63
C PRO A 519 31.98 38.51 -7.90
N GLY A 520 31.47 39.15 -6.85
CA GLY A 520 30.55 40.30 -6.96
C GLY A 520 29.22 40.16 -6.22
N PHE A 521 28.86 38.99 -5.71
CA PHE A 521 27.65 38.84 -4.88
C PHE A 521 27.99 38.77 -3.39
N GLU A 522 27.28 39.58 -2.61
CA GLU A 522 27.31 39.47 -1.16
C GLU A 522 26.47 38.27 -0.71
N SER A 523 26.85 37.64 0.41
CA SER A 523 26.18 36.40 0.85
C SER A 523 24.69 36.55 1.12
N ASN A 524 24.23 37.76 1.45
CA ASN A 524 22.82 38.13 1.70
C ASN A 524 22.00 38.36 0.42
N GLU A 525 22.59 38.21 -0.76
CA GLU A 525 21.92 38.43 -2.05
C GLU A 525 21.46 37.14 -2.71
N LEU A 526 21.87 35.98 -2.17
CA LEU A 526 21.62 34.68 -2.78
C LEU A 526 20.78 33.77 -1.89
N LEU A 527 19.71 33.22 -2.47
CA LEU A 527 18.98 32.09 -1.91
C LEU A 527 19.54 30.79 -2.49
N VAL A 528 19.99 29.89 -1.61
CA VAL A 528 20.40 28.54 -1.99
C VAL A 528 19.15 27.65 -2.00
N ASN A 529 18.74 27.16 -3.15
CA ASN A 529 17.64 26.21 -3.23
C ASN A 529 18.19 24.79 -3.42
N ILE A 530 17.81 23.90 -2.51
CA ILE A 530 18.18 22.49 -2.52
C ILE A 530 16.90 21.67 -2.73
N ASP A 531 16.73 21.13 -3.92
CA ASP A 531 15.64 20.21 -4.20
C ASP A 531 16.05 18.76 -4.01
N CYS A 532 15.50 18.12 -2.99
CA CYS A 532 15.68 16.71 -2.70
C CYS A 532 14.50 15.85 -3.20
N SER A 533 13.62 16.34 -4.08
CA SER A 533 12.48 15.56 -4.57
C SER A 533 12.81 14.58 -5.71
N ALA A 534 13.96 14.77 -6.38
CA ALA A 534 14.36 14.03 -7.59
C ALA A 534 15.36 12.87 -7.35
N GLY A 535 15.56 12.46 -6.10
CA GLY A 535 16.47 11.36 -5.74
C GLY A 535 17.89 11.83 -5.40
N THR A 536 18.46 12.69 -6.25
CA THR A 536 19.73 13.38 -5.98
C THR A 536 19.44 14.85 -5.64
N PRO A 537 20.02 15.40 -4.55
CA PRO A 537 19.86 16.81 -4.23
C PRO A 537 20.33 17.71 -5.40
N GLN A 538 19.41 18.49 -5.95
CA GLN A 538 19.72 19.49 -6.97
C GLN A 538 19.89 20.85 -6.29
N VAL A 539 21.03 21.50 -6.53
CA VAL A 539 21.32 22.81 -5.95
C VAL A 539 21.20 23.87 -7.02
N THR A 540 20.39 24.88 -6.75
CA THR A 540 20.21 26.06 -7.60
C THR A 540 20.44 27.32 -6.78
N LEU A 541 20.90 28.37 -7.44
CA LEU A 541 21.08 29.69 -6.84
C LEU A 541 20.10 30.66 -7.46
N MET A 542 19.57 31.54 -6.63
CA MET A 542 18.70 32.60 -7.07
C MET A 542 19.11 33.92 -6.44
N GLU A 543 19.15 34.95 -7.28
CA GLU A 543 19.41 36.31 -6.85
C GLU A 543 18.14 36.91 -6.25
N LEU A 544 18.18 37.21 -4.95
CA LEU A 544 17.04 37.75 -4.22
C LEU A 544 16.62 39.16 -4.68
N LYS A 545 17.44 39.84 -5.49
CA LYS A 545 17.13 41.13 -6.11
C LYS A 545 16.26 41.00 -7.35
N GLU A 546 16.35 39.88 -8.05
CA GLU A 546 15.68 39.65 -9.34
C GLU A 546 14.35 38.92 -9.19
N VAL A 547 14.14 38.24 -8.05
CA VAL A 547 12.94 37.43 -7.81
C VAL A 547 11.92 38.21 -6.98
N GLU A 548 10.71 38.33 -7.51
CA GLU A 548 9.58 38.92 -6.79
C GLU A 548 9.19 38.05 -5.59
N PHE A 549 8.63 38.70 -4.55
CA PHE A 549 8.27 38.00 -3.32
C PHE A 549 7.27 36.86 -3.56
N ASP A 550 6.26 37.11 -4.40
CA ASP A 550 5.24 36.10 -4.68
C ASP A 550 5.82 34.88 -5.42
N ASP A 551 6.82 35.06 -6.28
CA ASP A 551 7.53 33.94 -6.93
C ASP A 551 8.30 33.09 -5.89
N LEU A 552 8.95 33.73 -4.92
CA LEU A 552 9.60 33.02 -3.79
C LEU A 552 8.59 32.29 -2.91
N TRP A 553 7.39 32.87 -2.73
CA TRP A 553 6.33 32.28 -1.92
C TRP A 553 5.69 31.07 -2.61
N GLU A 554 5.29 31.20 -3.87
CA GLU A 554 4.71 30.11 -4.67
C GLU A 554 5.72 29.00 -4.93
N GLY A 555 6.99 29.34 -4.79
CA GLY A 555 8.10 28.41 -4.84
C GLY A 555 8.72 28.40 -6.23
N ILE A 556 9.95 27.93 -6.28
CA ILE A 556 10.82 27.98 -7.46
C ILE A 556 10.33 27.04 -8.56
N ARG A 557 9.39 26.16 -8.20
CA ARG A 557 8.78 25.22 -9.12
C ARG A 557 7.37 25.67 -9.45
N GLU A 558 7.17 25.88 -10.75
CA GLU A 558 5.86 26.01 -11.37
C GLU A 558 4.90 24.95 -10.81
N ASN A 559 3.72 25.39 -10.35
CA ASN A 559 2.60 24.56 -9.89
C ASN A 559 2.66 24.04 -8.44
N THR A 560 3.51 24.53 -7.55
CA THR A 560 3.38 24.20 -6.11
C THR A 560 2.47 25.21 -5.42
N THR A 561 1.44 24.76 -4.71
CA THR A 561 0.57 25.64 -3.92
C THR A 561 0.74 25.39 -2.44
N PHE A 562 0.96 26.47 -1.66
CA PHE A 562 1.10 26.40 -0.22
C PHE A 562 -0.18 26.87 0.46
N SER A 563 -0.85 25.98 1.20
CA SER A 563 -2.11 26.30 1.90
C SER A 563 -1.91 27.24 3.11
N GLN A 564 -0.67 27.37 3.58
CA GLN A 564 -0.33 28.10 4.81
C GLN A 564 -0.13 29.60 4.56
N VAL A 565 -1.10 30.25 3.91
CA VAL A 565 -1.05 31.70 3.56
C VAL A 565 -0.79 32.58 4.78
N TYR A 566 -1.19 32.13 5.98
CA TYR A 566 -0.90 32.83 7.23
C TYR A 566 0.60 32.99 7.54
N LEU A 567 1.49 32.21 6.91
CA LEU A 567 2.94 32.33 7.06
C LEU A 567 3.57 33.37 6.11
N LYS A 568 2.82 33.94 5.15
CA LYS A 568 3.37 34.88 4.14
C LYS A 568 4.15 36.03 4.77
N SER A 569 3.57 36.70 5.77
CA SER A 569 4.20 37.86 6.41
C SER A 569 5.51 37.50 7.13
N ARG A 570 5.55 36.37 7.85
CA ARG A 570 6.77 35.89 8.50
C ARG A 570 7.82 35.45 7.49
N PHE A 571 7.40 34.83 6.39
CA PHE A 571 8.28 34.46 5.29
C PHE A 571 8.94 35.70 4.68
N ALA A 572 8.16 36.73 4.35
CA ALA A 572 8.68 38.03 3.88
C ALA A 572 9.70 38.62 4.85
N ALA A 573 9.34 38.72 6.12
CA ALA A 573 10.23 39.27 7.14
C ALA A 573 11.56 38.52 7.25
N MET A 574 11.56 37.19 7.09
CA MET A 574 12.80 36.40 7.10
C MET A 574 13.68 36.68 5.88
N ILE A 575 13.08 36.86 4.69
CA ILE A 575 13.80 37.26 3.47
C ILE A 575 14.38 38.67 3.65
N ASP A 576 13.58 39.62 4.13
CA ASP A 576 14.00 41.01 4.31
C ASP A 576 15.14 41.12 5.34
N MET A 577 15.02 40.45 6.48
CA MET A 577 16.09 40.37 7.48
C MET A 577 17.40 39.81 6.91
N PHE A 578 17.31 38.81 6.02
CA PHE A 578 18.49 38.29 5.34
C PHE A 578 19.07 39.32 4.36
N LYS A 579 18.25 39.92 3.49
CA LYS A 579 18.64 40.97 2.53
C LYS A 579 19.33 42.15 3.21
N GLU A 580 18.83 42.57 4.37
CA GLU A 580 19.38 43.68 5.16
C GLU A 580 20.73 43.37 5.81
N GLY A 581 21.19 42.11 5.76
CA GLY A 581 22.43 41.70 6.43
C GLY A 581 22.30 41.66 7.95
N SER A 582 21.07 41.58 8.47
CA SER A 582 20.79 41.51 9.92
C SER A 582 21.24 40.19 10.57
N LEU A 583 21.71 39.23 9.75
CA LEU A 583 22.24 37.94 10.19
C LEU A 583 23.77 37.99 10.31
N ALA A 584 24.33 37.09 11.12
CA ALA A 584 25.77 37.02 11.36
C ALA A 584 26.56 36.92 10.05
N PRO A 585 27.74 37.58 9.94
CA PRO A 585 28.53 37.56 8.73
C PRO A 585 28.78 36.15 8.19
N GLY A 586 28.45 35.93 6.91
CA GLY A 586 28.60 34.64 6.27
C GLY A 586 27.46 33.65 6.51
N GLY A 587 26.36 34.06 7.13
CA GLY A 587 25.12 33.29 7.15
C GLY A 587 24.60 32.97 5.75
N ARG A 588 23.72 31.98 5.64
CA ARG A 588 23.05 31.60 4.39
C ARG A 588 21.56 31.46 4.60
N LEU A 589 20.80 31.79 3.56
CA LEU A 589 19.40 31.46 3.44
C LEU A 589 19.26 30.29 2.48
N VAL A 590 18.64 29.22 2.94
CA VAL A 590 18.49 27.98 2.18
C VAL A 590 17.02 27.60 2.12
N ASP A 591 16.46 27.39 0.94
CA ASP A 591 15.17 26.71 0.80
C ASP A 591 15.43 25.26 0.43
N ILE A 592 15.04 24.32 1.29
CA ILE A 592 15.14 22.89 0.99
C ILE A 592 13.75 22.30 0.72
N SER A 593 13.61 21.64 -0.43
CA SER A 593 12.38 20.97 -0.84
C SER A 593 12.50 19.47 -0.68
N LEU A 594 11.57 18.87 0.06
CA LEU A 594 11.52 17.46 0.38
C LEU A 594 10.22 16.84 -0.11
N ARG A 595 10.31 15.63 -0.64
CA ARG A 595 9.13 14.88 -1.05
C ARG A 595 8.37 14.37 0.18
N PHE A 596 7.06 14.61 0.22
CA PHE A 596 6.16 14.20 1.29
C PHE A 596 4.94 13.49 0.69
N GLY A 597 5.14 12.25 0.25
CA GLY A 597 4.15 11.46 -0.49
C GLY A 597 4.24 11.66 -2.00
N ASN A 598 3.19 11.25 -2.72
CA ASN A 598 3.16 11.42 -4.17
C ASN A 598 2.88 12.85 -4.63
N HIS A 599 2.11 13.61 -3.85
CA HIS A 599 1.67 14.96 -4.23
C HIS A 599 2.02 16.03 -3.21
N GLY A 600 2.42 15.62 -2.00
CA GLY A 600 2.84 16.54 -0.96
C GLY A 600 4.32 16.89 -1.10
N ARG A 601 4.61 18.16 -0.85
CA ARG A 601 5.96 18.68 -0.68
C ARG A 601 6.08 19.35 0.66
N LEU A 602 7.28 19.29 1.21
CA LEU A 602 7.67 20.00 2.40
C LEU A 602 8.82 20.92 2.01
N SER A 603 8.59 22.23 2.05
CA SER A 603 9.64 23.24 1.89
C SER A 603 10.04 23.73 3.26
N LEU A 604 11.35 23.81 3.52
CA LEU A 604 11.89 24.45 4.71
C LEU A 604 12.79 25.59 4.25
N LEU A 605 12.37 26.81 4.53
CA LEU A 605 13.28 27.96 4.48
C LEU A 605 14.10 27.95 5.76
N VAL A 606 15.41 27.76 5.66
CA VAL A 606 16.35 27.63 6.77
C VAL A 606 17.35 28.77 6.70
N VAL A 607 17.45 29.52 7.79
CA VAL A 607 18.56 30.45 7.99
C VAL A 607 19.69 29.69 8.67
N THR A 608 20.92 29.80 8.17
CA THR A 608 22.10 29.22 8.80
C THR A 608 23.11 30.30 9.18
N GLU A 609 23.86 30.03 10.25
CA GLU A 609 25.00 30.81 10.70
C GLU A 609 26.27 30.05 10.35
N ARG A 610 27.29 30.78 9.89
CA ARG A 610 28.63 30.24 9.70
C ARG A 610 29.37 30.21 11.03
N ILE A 611 29.90 29.06 11.41
CA ILE A 611 30.71 28.83 12.60
C ILE A 611 32.10 28.35 12.17
N GLY A 612 33.15 28.86 12.82
CA GLY A 612 34.53 28.43 12.55
C GLY A 612 35.29 29.33 11.57
N ASN A 613 36.59 29.04 11.43
CA ASN A 613 37.51 29.76 10.54
C ASN A 613 37.44 29.21 9.10
N ALA A 614 38.13 29.85 8.15
CA ALA A 614 38.08 29.50 6.72
C ALA A 614 38.49 28.03 6.41
N GLU A 615 39.28 27.39 7.28
CA GLU A 615 39.78 26.02 7.10
C GLU A 615 38.81 24.94 7.64
N GLY A 616 37.82 25.33 8.44
CA GLY A 616 36.91 24.41 9.12
C GLY A 616 35.51 24.97 9.28
N GLU A 617 34.98 25.58 8.22
CA GLU A 617 33.65 26.20 8.26
C GLU A 617 32.55 25.16 8.45
N GLU A 618 31.74 25.38 9.49
CA GLU A 618 30.52 24.66 9.76
C GLU A 618 29.34 25.61 9.64
N TYR A 619 28.18 25.05 9.30
CA TYR A 619 26.93 25.80 9.33
C TYR A 619 26.07 25.29 10.46
N LYS A 620 25.46 26.20 11.20
CA LYS A 620 24.48 25.87 12.23
C LYS A 620 23.13 26.46 11.85
N PRO A 621 22.05 25.67 11.87
CA PRO A 621 20.74 26.22 11.57
C PRO A 621 20.28 27.17 12.70
N ILE A 622 19.84 28.35 12.30
CA ILE A 622 19.30 29.37 13.19
C ILE A 622 17.82 29.12 13.40
N CYS A 623 17.00 29.54 12.46
CA CYS A 623 15.56 29.38 12.46
C CYS A 623 15.14 28.74 11.13
N SER A 624 13.88 28.35 11.05
CA SER A 624 13.31 27.97 9.77
C SER A 624 11.85 28.42 9.66
N ILE A 625 11.27 28.25 8.48
CA ILE A 625 9.82 28.29 8.25
C ILE A 625 9.48 27.03 7.47
N VAL A 626 8.51 26.27 7.96
CA VAL A 626 8.02 25.07 7.28
C VAL A 626 6.80 25.44 6.46
N ARG A 627 6.83 25.10 5.18
CA ARG A 627 5.69 25.21 4.28
C ARG A 627 5.32 23.84 3.73
N HIS A 628 4.04 23.55 3.67
CA HIS A 628 3.50 22.34 3.07
C HIS A 628 2.86 22.67 1.73
N GLY A 629 3.49 22.18 0.68
CA GLY A 629 3.07 22.37 -0.70
C GLY A 629 2.27 21.17 -1.21
N TYR A 630 1.39 21.43 -2.16
CA TYR A 630 0.76 20.41 -2.99
C TYR A 630 1.04 20.72 -4.45
N ASP A 631 1.45 19.70 -5.21
CA ASP A 631 1.65 19.83 -6.65
C ASP A 631 0.28 19.96 -7.33
N GLY A 632 -0.06 21.17 -7.77
CA GLY A 632 -1.38 21.58 -8.29
C GLY A 632 -1.71 21.05 -9.69
N SER A 633 -0.92 20.16 -10.27
CA SER A 633 -1.17 19.57 -11.60
C SER A 633 -2.29 18.53 -11.63
N LEU A 634 -2.95 18.26 -10.50
CA LEU A 634 -4.14 17.42 -10.43
C LEU A 634 -5.39 18.29 -10.32
N ASP A 635 -5.82 18.80 -11.47
CA ASP A 635 -7.24 18.96 -11.79
C ASP A 635 -7.84 17.54 -11.65
N LEU A 636 -8.26 17.15 -10.44
CA LEU A 636 -8.84 15.81 -10.15
C LEU A 636 -10.05 15.50 -11.03
N GLU A 637 -10.65 16.52 -11.66
CA GLU A 637 -11.78 16.38 -12.60
C GLU A 637 -11.38 15.90 -14.00
N LYS A 638 -10.10 15.92 -14.37
CA LYS A 638 -9.66 15.46 -15.71
C LYS A 638 -8.67 14.33 -15.50
N GLY A 639 -9.16 13.08 -15.56
CA GLY A 639 -8.39 11.83 -15.42
C GLY A 639 -7.25 11.61 -16.41
N LYS A 640 -6.32 12.57 -16.53
CA LYS A 640 -5.07 12.46 -17.25
C LYS A 640 -4.02 11.96 -16.28
N THR A 641 -3.55 10.73 -16.50
CA THR A 641 -2.34 10.22 -15.88
C THR A 641 -1.15 11.01 -16.43
N TYR A 642 -0.49 11.80 -15.57
CA TYR A 642 0.71 12.53 -15.96
C TYR A 642 1.96 11.70 -15.67
N GLY A 643 2.62 11.41 -16.78
CA GLY A 643 3.99 10.96 -16.91
C GLY A 643 5.05 11.82 -16.21
N VAL A 644 5.82 11.34 -15.23
CA VAL A 644 7.12 11.98 -14.91
C VAL A 644 8.15 11.53 -15.95
N GLN A 645 8.54 12.43 -16.84
CA GLN A 645 9.53 12.14 -17.89
C GLN A 645 10.95 12.18 -17.31
N LEU A 646 11.59 11.02 -17.18
CA LEU A 646 12.99 10.88 -16.79
C LEU A 646 13.84 10.54 -18.02
N GLU A 647 14.96 11.22 -18.18
CA GLU A 647 15.95 10.87 -19.21
C GLU A 647 16.99 9.91 -18.61
N ILE A 648 17.10 8.70 -19.15
CA ILE A 648 18.10 7.70 -18.74
C ILE A 648 18.87 7.29 -20.00
N ASP A 649 20.18 7.54 -20.02
CA ASP A 649 21.06 7.23 -21.15
C ASP A 649 20.56 7.77 -22.52
N GLY A 650 20.01 8.98 -22.53
CA GLY A 650 19.45 9.63 -23.73
C GLY A 650 18.09 9.06 -24.18
N THR A 651 17.49 8.17 -23.41
CA THR A 651 16.13 7.68 -23.63
C THR A 651 15.18 8.39 -22.67
N SER A 652 14.17 9.06 -23.21
CA SER A 652 13.14 9.71 -22.41
C SER A 652 12.05 8.72 -21.99
N VAL A 653 11.81 8.61 -20.69
CA VAL A 653 10.93 7.61 -20.08
C VAL A 653 9.85 8.32 -19.26
N VAL A 654 8.61 8.28 -19.75
CA VAL A 654 7.43 8.95 -19.17
C VAL A 654 6.77 8.05 -18.11
N ILE A 655 6.73 8.45 -16.81
CA ILE A 655 6.19 7.71 -15.63
C ILE A 655 4.70 7.92 -15.42
#